data_AF-A0A7V4CYG5-F1
#
_entry.id   AF-A0A7V4CYG5-F1
#
_cell.length_a   1.000
_cell.length_b   1.000
_cell.length_c   1.000
_cell.angle_alpha   90.00
_cell.angle_beta   90.00
_cell.angle_gamma   90.00
#
_symmetry.space_group_name_H-M   'P 1'
#
loop_
_entity.id
_entity.type
_entity.pdbx_description
1 polymer ?
#
loop_
_entity_poly.entity_id
_entity_poly.type
_entity_poly.pdbx_seq_one_letter_code
_entity_poly.pdbx_strand_id
1 'polypeptide(L)'
;MAGRRRADGRGGARAGLPRALHRPRHRQAVHATVLRLAARPDVAEGDRRRPAGAARRGGAGAGRARGAALPPRSPRAASGRHRRRRRARRPRRRDRARRGPHAGRPRGPRRSRVRPDGRGMPRAGRGGADRPGAAVGGARLDLAGFHATLSRDPPPGGLVMPARRRSPQVLRGLVASLVATLVGLAAVELLVRGVYLARASLVDTVTLPYAVGHRYLVPPWGDGVRLLEPDPVLLWRNRPGVRRRYLDVFGPIGTEAERARLLARFLPTTPAALRDHPTWGVAINSLGFRGGEFPPRRREALRIVCLGDSWTFGANVDQENTYPARLEALLRQRFPDAGVDVMNLGVMGYSSFQGRELLRRRALALEPDVVVLAFGMNDSSVAGFRDADLAAAPPPGPGRRALEAVGRLEALRLLAYAAQRLTRPGDSLAEHLRAADESARSPGPGAAGTTEDYAEVARWTRVPLDEYRDNVSAMVGDARRHGAAVVLLFNELWAESPYAAAMADVGRRAGVPVVDGAALLARERRRLDAEREASLGLRSSARVYPGESPDAVEVVLRLRPGGRSVPRGLFVVGAHPALGGLVPNRVALRDDGREGDERAGDGVWSHVARLPPGTRAAYVYTNSGREGRWEGLDLPALRGLRADAGPGERRYAPVETFGAIGLQADPWHTNAAGYRLIAAAVLEAILSDDAVRPRLVTSVSDLRGGSAGSGSASP
;
A
#
# COMPACT_ATOMS: atom_id res chain seq x y z
N MET A 1 59.40 1.40 12.74
CA MET A 1 60.30 0.49 13.48
C MET A 1 60.03 0.61 14.98
N ALA A 2 60.49 -0.38 15.76
CA ALA A 2 60.73 -0.36 17.21
C ALA A 2 59.58 -0.03 18.22
N GLY A 3 59.52 -0.84 19.29
CA GLY A 3 59.56 -0.26 20.65
C GLY A 3 58.31 -0.32 21.54
N ARG A 4 57.96 -1.50 22.06
CA ARG A 4 57.02 -1.62 23.22
C ARG A 4 57.54 -0.84 24.45
N ARG A 5 56.63 -0.27 25.26
CA ARG A 5 56.71 -0.28 26.73
C ARG A 5 55.33 -0.52 27.36
N ARG A 6 55.33 -1.07 28.58
CA ARG A 6 54.13 -1.24 29.44
C ARG A 6 54.05 -0.09 30.45
N ALA A 7 52.85 0.17 30.96
CA ALA A 7 52.62 0.70 32.29
C ALA A 7 51.35 0.07 32.88
N ASP A 8 51.36 -0.33 34.15
CA ASP A 8 50.20 -0.85 34.86
C ASP A 8 49.41 0.28 35.54
N GLY A 9 48.10 0.07 35.74
CA GLY A 9 47.22 1.09 36.32
C GLY A 9 45.85 0.56 36.75
N ARG A 10 45.79 -0.15 37.89
CA ARG A 10 44.51 -0.55 38.50
C ARG A 10 43.88 0.63 39.25
N GLY A 11 42.84 1.21 38.68
CA GLY A 11 41.92 2.14 39.38
C GLY A 11 40.49 1.61 39.30
N GLY A 12 39.83 1.42 40.44
CA GLY A 12 38.47 0.87 40.50
C GLY A 12 37.39 1.94 40.58
N ALA A 13 36.29 1.77 39.86
CA ALA A 13 35.06 2.54 40.02
C ALA A 13 33.83 1.62 40.06
N ARG A 14 32.90 1.90 40.98
CA ARG A 14 31.59 1.23 41.08
C ARG A 14 30.51 2.05 40.38
N ALA A 15 29.40 1.36 40.08
CA ALA A 15 28.09 1.88 39.71
C ALA A 15 27.94 2.49 38.30
N GLY A 16 26.80 2.15 37.67
CA GLY A 16 26.45 2.54 36.31
C GLY A 16 25.57 1.46 35.67
N LEU A 17 24.25 1.49 35.95
CA LEU A 17 23.32 0.57 35.28
C LEU A 17 23.32 0.86 33.77
N PRO A 18 23.25 -0.17 32.89
CA PRO A 18 23.09 0.07 31.46
C PRO A 18 21.77 0.82 31.22
N ARG A 19 21.86 1.96 30.50
CA ARG A 19 20.71 2.78 30.15
C ARG A 19 19.63 1.94 29.47
N ALA A 20 18.38 2.15 29.85
CA ALA A 20 17.24 1.50 29.21
C ALA A 20 17.26 1.80 27.70
N LEU A 21 17.33 0.74 26.88
CA LEU A 21 17.37 0.85 25.42
C LEU A 21 16.13 1.61 24.93
N HIS A 22 16.35 2.77 24.33
CA HIS A 22 15.27 3.60 23.80
C HIS A 22 14.45 2.81 22.76
N ARG A 23 13.14 2.71 22.98
CA ARG A 23 12.21 2.24 21.93
C ARG A 23 12.29 3.23 20.76
N PRO A 24 12.64 2.79 19.53
CA PRO A 24 12.55 3.65 18.35
C PRO A 24 11.11 4.14 18.16
N ARG A 25 10.88 5.45 18.30
CA ARG A 25 9.55 6.10 18.11
C ARG A 25 9.20 6.32 16.63
N HIS A 26 9.68 5.47 15.72
CA HIS A 26 9.44 5.65 14.29
C HIS A 26 7.97 5.35 13.93
N ARG A 27 7.26 6.37 13.45
CA ARG A 27 5.87 6.29 12.96
C ARG A 27 5.75 5.60 11.59
N GLN A 28 6.62 4.64 11.26
CA GLN A 28 6.57 3.90 9.99
C GLN A 28 5.93 2.53 10.21
N ALA A 29 4.68 2.40 9.77
CA ALA A 29 3.94 1.13 9.71
C ALA A 29 2.77 1.29 8.72
N VAL A 30 3.08 1.50 7.43
CA VAL A 30 2.10 1.92 6.38
C VAL A 30 0.86 1.01 6.32
N HIS A 31 1.02 -0.28 6.60
CA HIS A 31 -0.09 -1.24 6.60
C HIS A 31 -0.99 -1.18 7.85
N ALA A 32 -0.53 -0.54 8.93
CA ALA A 32 -1.14 -0.67 10.24
C ALA A 32 -2.45 0.11 10.44
N THR A 33 -3.01 0.79 9.44
CA THR A 33 -4.34 1.43 9.59
C THR A 33 -5.46 0.38 9.64
N VAL A 34 -5.39 -0.69 8.84
CA VAL A 34 -6.36 -1.79 8.90
C VAL A 34 -6.34 -2.41 10.31
N LEU A 35 -5.15 -2.55 10.88
CA LEU A 35 -4.93 -3.12 12.21
C LEU A 35 -5.30 -2.15 13.36
N ARG A 36 -4.96 -0.86 13.29
CA ARG A 36 -5.32 0.15 14.31
C ARG A 36 -6.82 0.42 14.42
N LEU A 37 -7.59 0.06 13.39
CA LEU A 37 -9.05 0.10 13.40
C LEU A 37 -9.69 -1.24 13.81
N ALA A 38 -8.88 -2.24 14.19
CA ALA A 38 -9.33 -3.56 14.64
C ALA A 38 -8.72 -4.01 15.99
N ALA A 39 -7.55 -3.48 16.37
CA ALA A 39 -6.78 -3.84 17.54
C ALA A 39 -6.00 -2.64 18.12
N ARG A 40 -5.52 -2.74 19.36
CA ARG A 40 -6.21 -2.12 20.50
C ARG A 40 -5.32 -0.99 21.06
N PRO A 41 -5.84 -0.04 21.86
CA PRO A 41 -4.99 0.86 22.63
C PRO A 41 -4.13 0.11 23.66
N ASP A 42 -2.97 0.72 23.91
CA ASP A 42 -1.95 0.56 24.95
C ASP A 42 -1.96 -0.69 25.87
N VAL A 43 -0.78 -1.32 25.97
CA VAL A 43 -0.44 -2.29 27.03
C VAL A 43 0.54 -1.62 28.00
N ALA A 44 0.08 -1.39 29.22
CA ALA A 44 0.90 -0.96 30.35
C ALA A 44 1.68 -2.15 30.97
N GLU A 45 2.56 -1.88 31.93
CA GLU A 45 3.55 -2.82 32.45
C GLU A 45 2.97 -3.99 33.26
N GLY A 46 3.69 -5.11 33.24
CA GLY A 46 3.48 -6.30 34.06
C GLY A 46 4.71 -7.21 33.98
N ASP A 47 5.30 -7.55 35.14
CA ASP A 47 6.68 -8.06 35.23
C ASP A 47 6.78 -9.58 35.45
N ARG A 48 7.92 -10.14 35.04
CA ARG A 48 8.56 -11.41 35.45
C ARG A 48 7.71 -12.70 35.61
N ARG A 49 8.11 -13.71 34.82
CA ARG A 49 8.66 -15.00 35.32
C ARG A 49 9.48 -15.73 34.23
N ARG A 50 10.56 -16.43 34.64
CA ARG A 50 11.33 -17.40 33.83
C ARG A 50 10.92 -18.84 34.23
N PRO A 51 11.09 -19.85 33.36
CA PRO A 51 12.31 -20.69 33.36
C PRO A 51 13.06 -20.59 32.00
N ALA A 52 14.35 -20.90 31.80
CA ALA A 52 15.37 -21.74 32.46
C ALA A 52 15.40 -23.23 32.05
N GLY A 53 16.52 -23.68 31.44
CA GLY A 53 16.94 -25.10 31.43
C GLY A 53 17.35 -25.73 30.07
N ALA A 54 18.67 -25.83 29.83
CA ALA A 54 19.38 -26.92 29.10
C ALA A 54 19.01 -27.28 27.62
N ALA A 55 19.75 -28.19 26.92
CA ALA A 55 21.21 -28.23 26.64
C ALA A 55 21.60 -29.27 25.54
N ARG A 56 22.68 -28.96 24.78
CA ARG A 56 23.70 -29.88 24.20
C ARG A 56 23.38 -30.93 23.08
N ARG A 57 24.22 -30.86 22.02
CA ARG A 57 24.80 -31.94 21.15
C ARG A 57 23.85 -32.72 20.20
N GLY A 58 24.30 -33.23 19.03
CA GLY A 58 25.54 -32.95 18.26
C GLY A 58 26.04 -34.09 17.33
N GLY A 59 26.41 -33.78 16.07
CA GLY A 59 27.12 -34.66 15.11
C GLY A 59 26.25 -35.68 14.32
N ALA A 60 26.73 -36.39 13.28
CA ALA A 60 27.90 -36.18 12.37
C ALA A 60 27.89 -37.18 11.16
N GLY A 61 28.41 -36.77 9.98
CA GLY A 61 28.84 -37.65 8.84
C GLY A 61 27.74 -38.25 7.93
N ALA A 62 28.04 -38.96 6.81
CA ALA A 62 29.21 -38.97 5.89
C ALA A 62 28.94 -39.83 4.60
N GLY A 63 29.64 -39.59 3.48
CA GLY A 63 29.65 -40.42 2.23
C GLY A 63 28.89 -39.79 1.03
N ARG A 64 29.29 -39.76 -0.26
CA ARG A 64 30.14 -40.59 -1.19
C ARG A 64 29.49 -41.92 -1.64
N ALA A 65 29.55 -42.41 -2.90
CA ALA A 65 30.08 -41.97 -4.23
C ALA A 65 29.49 -42.92 -5.35
N ARG A 66 29.77 -42.94 -6.69
CA ARG A 66 30.63 -42.19 -7.66
C ARG A 66 30.21 -42.50 -9.14
N GLY A 67 30.39 -41.57 -10.09
CA GLY A 67 30.59 -41.84 -11.56
C GLY A 67 29.37 -42.10 -12.46
N ALA A 68 29.47 -42.18 -13.82
CA ALA A 68 30.47 -41.66 -14.77
C ALA A 68 29.99 -41.80 -16.26
N ALA A 69 30.36 -40.83 -17.13
CA ALA A 69 30.93 -40.93 -18.50
C ALA A 69 30.41 -41.95 -19.57
N LEU A 70 30.39 -41.70 -20.90
CA LEU A 70 30.70 -40.57 -21.83
C LEU A 70 30.04 -40.86 -23.24
N PRO A 71 30.12 -39.99 -24.29
CA PRO A 71 29.31 -40.01 -25.55
C PRO A 71 30.14 -40.54 -26.77
N PRO A 72 29.99 -40.16 -28.08
CA PRO A 72 28.99 -39.32 -28.81
C PRO A 72 28.55 -39.82 -30.21
N ARG A 73 27.66 -39.06 -30.91
CA ARG A 73 27.77 -38.72 -32.36
C ARG A 73 26.73 -37.67 -32.84
N SER A 74 27.01 -37.07 -33.99
CA SER A 74 26.15 -36.17 -34.82
C SER A 74 26.43 -36.51 -36.31
N PRO A 75 25.60 -36.15 -37.33
CA PRO A 75 25.55 -34.76 -37.84
C PRO A 75 24.31 -34.30 -38.68
N ARG A 76 24.35 -33.03 -39.16
CA ARG A 76 23.84 -32.47 -40.45
C ARG A 76 22.31 -32.38 -40.79
N ALA A 77 21.86 -31.13 -40.69
CA ALA A 77 21.00 -30.32 -41.59
C ALA A 77 20.45 -30.83 -42.95
N ALA A 78 19.17 -30.50 -43.23
CA ALA A 78 18.57 -30.12 -44.52
C ALA A 78 17.21 -29.39 -44.22
N SER A 79 17.02 -28.09 -44.49
CA SER A 79 16.55 -27.46 -45.75
C SER A 79 15.21 -27.97 -46.30
N GLY A 80 14.13 -27.16 -46.21
CA GLY A 80 12.84 -27.45 -46.83
C GLY A 80 11.90 -26.23 -46.90
N ARG A 81 11.82 -25.56 -48.06
CA ARG A 81 10.83 -24.51 -48.34
C ARG A 81 9.58 -25.13 -48.95
N HIS A 82 8.37 -24.76 -48.52
CA HIS A 82 7.25 -24.65 -49.47
C HIS A 82 6.19 -23.63 -49.08
N ARG A 83 5.59 -22.99 -50.09
CA ARG A 83 4.49 -22.00 -49.99
C ARG A 83 3.14 -22.70 -50.18
N ARG A 84 2.06 -22.27 -49.49
CA ARG A 84 0.89 -21.58 -50.11
C ARG A 84 -0.31 -21.29 -49.17
N ARG A 85 -0.70 -20.00 -49.14
CA ARG A 85 -2.07 -19.42 -49.27
C ARG A 85 -3.23 -19.83 -48.33
N ARG A 86 -3.78 -18.78 -47.68
CA ARG A 86 -5.23 -18.47 -47.44
C ARG A 86 -6.03 -19.48 -46.58
N ARG A 87 -6.91 -19.06 -45.65
CA ARG A 87 -7.83 -17.90 -45.67
C ARG A 87 -7.99 -17.27 -44.27
N ALA A 88 -8.18 -15.95 -44.21
CA ALA A 88 -8.65 -15.26 -43.00
C ALA A 88 -10.19 -15.16 -42.96
N ARG A 89 -10.79 -15.18 -41.77
CA ARG A 89 -12.18 -14.78 -41.52
C ARG A 89 -12.24 -13.78 -40.36
N ARG A 90 -12.74 -12.57 -40.62
CA ARG A 90 -13.07 -11.55 -39.60
C ARG A 90 -14.56 -11.60 -39.25
N PRO A 91 -14.95 -11.39 -37.98
CA PRO A 91 -16.14 -10.61 -37.63
C PRO A 91 -15.73 -9.13 -37.52
N ARG A 92 -16.12 -8.27 -38.48
CA ARG A 92 -17.35 -7.45 -38.44
C ARG A 92 -17.45 -6.52 -37.22
N ARG A 93 -16.88 -5.31 -37.36
CA ARG A 93 -17.36 -4.12 -36.63
C ARG A 93 -18.82 -3.80 -37.05
N ARG A 94 -19.56 -3.10 -36.20
CA ARG A 94 -20.74 -2.32 -36.58
C ARG A 94 -20.42 -0.84 -36.43
N ASP A 95 -20.34 -0.12 -37.54
CA ASP A 95 -20.35 1.34 -37.52
C ASP A 95 -21.80 1.85 -37.55
N ARG A 96 -22.07 2.97 -36.87
CA ARG A 96 -23.19 3.87 -37.17
C ARG A 96 -22.65 5.29 -37.20
N ALA A 97 -22.99 6.03 -38.25
CA ALA A 97 -22.35 7.30 -38.57
C ALA A 97 -23.30 8.49 -38.46
N ARG A 98 -22.73 9.63 -38.04
CA ARG A 98 -23.07 11.03 -38.39
C ARG A 98 -24.54 11.48 -38.35
N ARG A 99 -24.80 12.54 -37.57
CA ARG A 99 -25.54 13.74 -38.03
C ARG A 99 -25.24 14.96 -37.15
N GLY A 100 -25.51 16.14 -37.70
CA GLY A 100 -25.25 17.48 -37.17
C GLY A 100 -24.82 18.43 -38.32
N PRO A 101 -24.69 19.75 -38.10
CA PRO A 101 -25.02 20.54 -36.91
C PRO A 101 -26.22 21.49 -37.17
N HIS A 102 -26.59 22.31 -36.17
CA HIS A 102 -27.32 23.57 -36.40
C HIS A 102 -26.74 24.68 -35.52
N ALA A 103 -26.72 25.91 -36.04
CA ALA A 103 -26.29 27.11 -35.34
C ALA A 103 -27.44 28.14 -35.28
N GLY A 104 -27.49 28.96 -34.23
CA GLY A 104 -28.49 30.01 -34.07
C GLY A 104 -28.07 31.08 -33.07
N ARG A 105 -28.02 32.34 -33.52
CA ARG A 105 -27.96 33.58 -32.72
C ARG A 105 -29.20 34.41 -33.07
N PRO A 106 -29.78 35.18 -32.14
CA PRO A 106 -29.51 36.63 -32.05
C PRO A 106 -29.10 37.05 -30.61
N ARG A 107 -28.50 38.22 -30.27
CA ARG A 107 -28.95 39.64 -30.35
C ARG A 107 -30.30 39.87 -29.61
N GLY A 108 -30.54 40.92 -28.80
CA GLY A 108 -29.79 42.15 -28.50
C GLY A 108 -30.32 42.88 -27.23
N PRO A 109 -29.99 44.17 -26.98
CA PRO A 109 -29.99 44.77 -25.62
C PRO A 109 -30.87 46.03 -25.41
N ARG A 110 -30.95 46.51 -24.12
CA ARG A 110 -31.29 47.87 -23.55
C ARG A 110 -32.17 47.69 -22.27
N ARG A 111 -32.23 48.57 -21.25
CA ARG A 111 -31.58 49.88 -20.96
C ARG A 111 -31.52 50.17 -19.42
N SER A 112 -30.58 51.03 -19.04
CA SER A 112 -30.57 52.08 -17.98
C SER A 112 -31.90 52.54 -17.36
N ARG A 113 -32.00 53.20 -16.18
CA ARG A 113 -31.09 53.79 -15.15
C ARG A 113 -31.93 53.92 -13.83
N VAL A 114 -31.41 54.28 -12.64
CA VAL A 114 -31.21 55.66 -12.10
C VAL A 114 -30.68 55.55 -10.64
N ARG A 115 -29.93 56.57 -10.16
CA ARG A 115 -29.60 56.84 -8.74
C ARG A 115 -30.24 58.18 -8.31
N PRO A 116 -30.33 58.48 -7.00
CA PRO A 116 -29.49 59.56 -6.46
C PRO A 116 -28.74 59.20 -5.15
N ASP A 117 -27.88 60.13 -4.72
CA ASP A 117 -27.06 60.10 -3.50
C ASP A 117 -27.81 60.81 -2.32
N GLY A 118 -27.37 60.85 -1.06
CA GLY A 118 -26.19 60.30 -0.38
C GLY A 118 -25.86 61.08 0.93
N ARG A 119 -24.59 60.98 1.39
CA ARG A 119 -23.97 61.64 2.58
C ARG A 119 -24.40 61.15 3.97
N GLY A 120 -23.49 61.22 4.95
CA GLY A 120 -23.78 61.00 6.39
C GLY A 120 -22.82 60.05 7.14
N MET A 121 -21.66 60.55 7.58
CA MET A 121 -20.83 59.96 8.65
C MET A 121 -20.80 60.97 9.81
N PRO A 122 -20.81 60.56 11.09
CA PRO A 122 -19.53 60.23 11.74
C PRO A 122 -19.59 59.11 12.82
N ARG A 123 -18.44 58.90 13.49
CA ARG A 123 -18.24 58.01 14.64
C ARG A 123 -18.80 58.62 15.94
N ALA A 124 -19.19 57.78 16.93
CA ALA A 124 -18.60 57.70 18.29
C ALA A 124 -19.53 56.99 19.31
N GLY A 125 -19.00 56.73 20.52
CA GLY A 125 -19.80 56.85 21.75
C GLY A 125 -20.23 55.56 22.46
N ARG A 126 -19.86 55.44 23.75
CA ARG A 126 -20.41 54.47 24.72
C ARG A 126 -21.34 55.19 25.70
N GLY A 127 -22.24 54.44 26.37
CA GLY A 127 -23.14 54.92 27.43
C GLY A 127 -24.52 55.32 26.88
N GLY A 128 -25.64 55.06 27.54
CA GLY A 128 -25.88 54.61 28.91
C GLY A 128 -26.63 55.73 29.69
N ALA A 129 -27.77 55.49 30.34
CA ALA A 129 -28.57 54.27 30.51
C ALA A 129 -30.04 54.64 30.80
N ASP A 130 -30.97 53.68 30.78
CA ASP A 130 -32.11 53.65 31.74
C ASP A 130 -32.94 52.35 31.71
N ARG A 131 -33.84 52.21 32.70
CA ARG A 131 -34.74 51.06 33.02
C ARG A 131 -35.99 51.61 33.76
N PRO A 132 -37.14 50.89 33.90
CA PRO A 132 -37.25 49.43 34.11
C PRO A 132 -38.42 48.69 33.39
N GLY A 133 -38.52 47.37 33.59
CA GLY A 133 -39.64 46.52 33.15
C GLY A 133 -39.37 45.02 33.36
N ALA A 134 -40.39 44.23 33.73
CA ALA A 134 -40.33 42.80 34.13
C ALA A 134 -39.58 41.87 33.13
N ALA A 135 -38.85 40.80 33.48
CA ALA A 135 -38.73 39.89 34.65
C ALA A 135 -39.34 38.47 34.46
N VAL A 136 -38.59 37.57 33.81
CA VAL A 136 -38.48 36.09 34.01
C VAL A 136 -37.06 35.70 33.55
N GLY A 137 -36.28 34.79 34.15
CA GLY A 137 -36.50 33.95 35.33
C GLY A 137 -35.57 32.72 35.31
N GLY A 138 -34.25 32.92 35.14
CA GLY A 138 -33.28 31.85 34.89
C GLY A 138 -32.45 31.46 36.12
N ALA A 139 -32.40 30.18 36.45
CA ALA A 139 -31.65 29.66 37.60
C ALA A 139 -30.12 29.65 37.36
N ARG A 140 -29.36 30.09 38.36
CA ARG A 140 -27.94 29.79 38.56
C ARG A 140 -27.78 29.09 39.90
N LEU A 141 -26.90 28.10 40.00
CA LEU A 141 -26.47 27.60 41.30
C LEU A 141 -25.50 28.59 41.92
N ASP A 142 -25.74 28.95 43.18
CA ASP A 142 -24.75 29.60 44.03
C ASP A 142 -23.82 28.54 44.65
N LEU A 143 -22.58 28.93 44.95
CA LEU A 143 -21.50 28.10 45.47
C LEU A 143 -20.98 28.60 46.84
N ALA A 144 -21.66 29.58 47.44
CA ALA A 144 -21.38 30.07 48.79
C ALA A 144 -21.96 29.13 49.88
N GLY A 145 -21.21 28.08 50.25
CA GLY A 145 -21.66 27.13 51.28
C GLY A 145 -20.60 26.23 51.90
N PHE A 146 -19.31 26.54 51.75
CA PHE A 146 -18.23 25.69 52.24
C PHE A 146 -16.98 26.48 52.65
N HIS A 147 -16.93 26.96 53.89
CA HIS A 147 -15.66 27.19 54.60
C HIS A 147 -15.83 27.19 56.13
N ALA A 148 -14.87 26.54 56.80
CA ALA A 148 -14.54 26.64 58.22
C ALA A 148 -15.63 26.37 59.29
N THR A 149 -15.61 25.16 59.83
CA THR A 149 -15.38 25.04 61.29
C THR A 149 -14.41 23.90 61.54
N LEU A 150 -13.29 24.18 62.20
CA LEU A 150 -12.31 23.19 62.64
C LEU A 150 -12.50 22.95 64.13
N SER A 151 -12.60 21.69 64.55
CA SER A 151 -12.14 21.28 65.89
C SER A 151 -11.81 19.79 65.89
N ARG A 152 -11.15 19.33 66.96
CA ARG A 152 -10.58 17.97 67.09
C ARG A 152 -11.45 17.06 67.98
N ASP A 153 -11.07 15.79 67.94
CA ASP A 153 -11.35 14.69 68.89
C ASP A 153 -12.77 14.08 68.91
N PRO A 154 -12.90 12.73 68.85
CA PRO A 154 -14.19 12.05 68.79
C PRO A 154 -14.64 11.47 70.16
N PRO A 155 -15.90 11.68 70.58
CA PRO A 155 -16.50 10.90 71.66
C PRO A 155 -17.03 9.54 71.15
N PRO A 156 -16.87 8.44 71.91
CA PRO A 156 -17.41 7.13 71.54
C PRO A 156 -18.87 6.97 71.97
N GLY A 157 -19.73 6.42 71.10
CA GLY A 157 -21.11 6.09 71.45
C GLY A 157 -21.97 5.72 70.24
N GLY A 158 -22.75 4.65 70.34
CA GLY A 158 -23.50 4.10 69.22
C GLY A 158 -24.64 5.00 68.73
N LEU A 159 -24.61 5.34 67.44
CA LEU A 159 -25.79 5.78 66.69
C LEU A 159 -26.12 4.76 65.61
N VAL A 160 -27.20 4.01 65.82
CA VAL A 160 -27.73 3.05 64.84
C VAL A 160 -28.28 3.82 63.65
N MET A 161 -27.56 3.79 62.53
CA MET A 161 -28.05 4.36 61.27
C MET A 161 -29.22 3.53 60.72
N PRO A 162 -30.45 4.09 60.62
CA PRO A 162 -31.57 3.34 60.07
C PRO A 162 -31.37 3.10 58.57
N ALA A 163 -31.43 1.83 58.16
CA ALA A 163 -31.28 1.45 56.77
C ALA A 163 -32.41 2.05 55.91
N ARG A 164 -32.13 3.15 55.20
CA ARG A 164 -33.05 3.83 54.27
C ARG A 164 -33.52 2.90 53.16
N ARG A 165 -34.62 2.18 53.40
CA ARG A 165 -35.38 1.44 52.37
C ARG A 165 -35.84 2.44 51.30
N ARG A 166 -35.15 2.47 50.16
CA ARG A 166 -35.56 3.28 48.99
C ARG A 166 -36.95 2.80 48.54
N SER A 167 -37.87 3.72 48.29
CA SER A 167 -39.24 3.35 47.93
C SER A 167 -39.27 2.62 46.57
N PRO A 168 -40.17 1.64 46.38
CA PRO A 168 -40.27 0.91 45.11
C PRO A 168 -40.71 1.81 43.95
N GLN A 169 -41.36 2.95 44.23
CA GLN A 169 -41.70 3.97 43.23
C GLN A 169 -40.44 4.67 42.67
N VAL A 170 -39.50 5.08 43.54
CA VAL A 170 -38.22 5.66 43.10
C VAL A 170 -37.39 4.65 42.31
N LEU A 171 -37.38 3.38 42.74
CA LEU A 171 -36.71 2.31 41.99
C LEU A 171 -37.35 2.09 40.61
N ARG A 172 -38.68 2.05 40.51
CA ARG A 172 -39.41 1.98 39.22
C ARG A 172 -39.11 3.17 38.31
N GLY A 173 -39.07 4.40 38.85
CA GLY A 173 -38.73 5.60 38.09
C GLY A 173 -37.30 5.57 37.53
N LEU A 174 -36.33 5.13 38.34
CA LEU A 174 -34.94 4.95 37.90
C LEU A 174 -34.81 3.87 36.82
N VAL A 175 -35.49 2.73 36.97
CA VAL A 175 -35.50 1.65 35.97
C VAL A 175 -36.18 2.11 34.67
N ALA A 176 -37.32 2.80 34.74
CA ALA A 176 -38.00 3.33 33.57
C ALA A 176 -37.14 4.36 32.81
N SER A 177 -36.45 5.26 33.53
CA SER A 177 -35.51 6.22 32.95
C SER A 177 -34.31 5.53 32.28
N LEU A 178 -33.74 4.50 32.92
CA LEU A 178 -32.67 3.69 32.34
C LEU A 178 -33.12 2.97 31.05
N VAL A 179 -34.30 2.33 31.08
CA VAL A 179 -34.86 1.65 29.90
C VAL A 179 -35.14 2.63 28.77
N ALA A 180 -35.76 3.79 29.05
CA ALA A 180 -36.00 4.83 28.05
C ALA A 180 -34.68 5.37 27.44
N THR A 181 -33.64 5.54 28.28
CA THR A 181 -32.30 5.94 27.82
C THR A 181 -31.68 4.90 26.89
N LEU A 182 -31.75 3.61 27.25
CA LEU A 182 -31.24 2.51 26.43
C LEU A 182 -32.00 2.38 25.10
N VAL A 183 -33.33 2.55 25.10
CA VAL A 183 -34.16 2.57 23.88
C VAL A 183 -33.79 3.78 23.00
N GLY A 184 -33.59 4.96 23.58
CA GLY A 184 -33.14 6.15 22.85
C GLY A 184 -31.77 5.96 22.20
N LEU A 185 -30.80 5.40 22.93
CA LEU A 185 -29.48 5.07 22.39
C LEU A 185 -29.54 4.03 21.27
N ALA A 186 -30.38 3.00 21.41
CA ALA A 186 -30.61 2.00 20.37
C ALA A 186 -31.25 2.61 19.11
N ALA A 187 -32.21 3.51 19.26
CA ALA A 187 -32.83 4.22 18.14
C ALA A 187 -31.83 5.12 17.40
N VAL A 188 -30.95 5.83 18.11
CA VAL A 188 -29.87 6.63 17.51
C VAL A 188 -28.87 5.74 16.76
N GLU A 189 -28.46 4.61 17.34
CA GLU A 189 -27.55 3.66 16.70
C GLU A 189 -28.15 3.05 15.42
N LEU A 190 -29.44 2.69 15.45
CA LEU A 190 -30.18 2.21 14.28
C LEU A 190 -30.31 3.29 13.20
N LEU A 191 -30.59 4.55 13.58
CA LEU A 191 -30.66 5.67 12.65
C LEU A 191 -29.30 5.92 11.96
N VAL A 192 -28.20 5.94 12.72
CA VAL A 192 -26.84 6.10 12.17
C VAL A 192 -26.51 4.96 11.20
N ARG A 193 -26.82 3.70 11.56
CA ARG A 193 -26.63 2.54 10.68
C ARG A 193 -27.48 2.61 9.40
N GLY A 194 -28.74 3.01 9.51
CA GLY A 194 -29.64 3.20 8.35
C GLY A 194 -29.13 4.29 7.41
N VAL A 195 -28.68 5.42 7.96
CA VAL A 195 -28.05 6.52 7.21
C VAL A 195 -26.75 6.06 6.51
N TYR A 196 -25.92 5.25 7.16
CA TYR A 196 -24.72 4.68 6.54
C TYR A 196 -25.05 3.66 5.44
N LEU A 197 -26.10 2.85 5.61
CA LEU A 197 -26.56 1.87 4.61
C LEU A 197 -27.10 2.57 3.36
N ALA A 198 -27.97 3.57 3.52
CA ALA A 198 -28.47 4.41 2.43
C ALA A 198 -27.32 5.14 1.72
N ARG A 199 -26.33 5.63 2.47
CA ARG A 199 -25.11 6.20 1.88
C ARG A 199 -24.26 5.17 1.13
N ALA A 200 -24.24 3.90 1.54
CA ALA A 200 -23.46 2.84 0.90
C ALA A 200 -24.06 2.32 -0.42
N SER A 201 -25.36 2.55 -0.67
CA SER A 201 -26.03 2.30 -1.95
C SER A 201 -25.94 3.47 -2.93
N LEU A 202 -25.71 4.70 -2.45
CA LEU A 202 -25.55 5.92 -3.27
C LEU A 202 -24.10 6.20 -3.73
N VAL A 203 -23.12 5.35 -3.39
CA VAL A 203 -21.69 5.61 -3.64
C VAL A 203 -21.05 4.46 -4.42
N ASP A 204 -21.07 4.59 -5.76
CA ASP A 204 -20.48 3.62 -6.69
C ASP A 204 -18.95 3.60 -6.68
N THR A 205 -18.35 4.78 -6.49
CA THR A 205 -16.89 4.98 -6.55
C THR A 205 -16.37 5.42 -5.18
N VAL A 206 -15.34 4.72 -4.69
CA VAL A 206 -14.74 4.95 -3.37
C VAL A 206 -13.22 5.05 -3.46
N THR A 207 -12.61 5.81 -2.55
CA THR A 207 -11.16 5.81 -2.32
C THR A 207 -10.81 4.69 -1.33
N LEU A 208 -9.89 3.80 -1.69
CA LEU A 208 -9.65 2.56 -0.93
C LEU A 208 -8.86 2.84 0.38
N PRO A 209 -9.40 2.55 1.59
CA PRO A 209 -8.83 3.10 2.84
C PRO A 209 -7.39 2.73 3.22
N TYR A 210 -6.80 1.61 2.76
CA TYR A 210 -5.39 1.30 3.11
C TYR A 210 -4.41 2.32 2.53
N ALA A 211 -4.72 2.92 1.38
CA ALA A 211 -3.84 3.82 0.62
C ALA A 211 -3.52 5.14 1.35
N VAL A 212 -4.16 5.40 2.49
CA VAL A 212 -4.40 6.77 2.98
C VAL A 212 -4.29 6.93 4.50
N GLY A 213 -4.29 5.81 5.23
CA GLY A 213 -4.78 5.75 6.60
C GLY A 213 -3.93 6.39 7.71
N HIS A 214 -2.68 6.75 7.40
CA HIS A 214 -1.79 7.38 8.39
C HIS A 214 -1.83 8.91 8.36
N ARG A 215 -2.10 9.53 7.20
CA ARG A 215 -2.22 10.99 7.06
C ARG A 215 -3.66 11.49 7.28
N TYR A 216 -4.66 10.63 7.13
CA TYR A 216 -6.07 11.01 7.10
C TYR A 216 -6.94 10.15 8.03
N LEU A 217 -7.77 10.82 8.83
CA LEU A 217 -8.74 10.18 9.71
C LEU A 217 -9.85 9.49 8.89
N VAL A 218 -9.87 8.16 8.90
CA VAL A 218 -10.89 7.34 8.22
C VAL A 218 -12.26 7.54 8.91
N PRO A 219 -13.31 7.94 8.20
CA PRO A 219 -14.63 8.11 8.79
C PRO A 219 -15.36 6.78 9.02
N PRO A 220 -16.24 6.68 10.05
CA PRO A 220 -16.95 5.45 10.37
C PRO A 220 -17.85 4.93 9.23
N TRP A 221 -18.48 5.83 8.47
CA TRP A 221 -19.26 5.46 7.27
C TRP A 221 -18.41 4.89 6.10
N GLY A 222 -17.09 4.84 6.25
CA GLY A 222 -16.18 4.11 5.37
C GLY A 222 -16.24 2.59 5.56
N ASP A 223 -16.74 2.10 6.70
CA ASP A 223 -16.67 0.67 7.04
C ASP A 223 -17.55 -0.21 6.17
N GLY A 224 -18.78 0.22 5.86
CA GLY A 224 -19.70 -0.51 4.98
C GLY A 224 -19.14 -0.77 3.57
N VAL A 225 -18.20 0.08 3.12
CA VAL A 225 -17.53 0.01 1.80
C VAL A 225 -16.10 -0.54 1.87
N ARG A 226 -15.65 -1.07 3.02
CA ARG A 226 -14.37 -1.81 3.11
C ARG A 226 -14.45 -3.10 2.29
N LEU A 227 -13.32 -3.42 1.65
CA LEU A 227 -13.09 -4.68 0.94
C LEU A 227 -12.84 -5.87 1.89
N LEU A 228 -12.25 -5.59 3.06
CA LEU A 228 -11.80 -6.61 4.01
C LEU A 228 -12.74 -6.70 5.23
N GLU A 229 -12.91 -7.90 5.77
CA GLU A 229 -13.55 -8.18 7.06
C GLU A 229 -12.64 -9.04 7.96
N PRO A 230 -12.77 -8.99 9.30
CA PRO A 230 -11.93 -9.78 10.20
C PRO A 230 -12.13 -11.30 10.04
N ASP A 231 -11.06 -12.06 10.24
CA ASP A 231 -11.07 -13.52 10.28
C ASP A 231 -10.22 -14.00 11.49
N PRO A 232 -10.67 -14.96 12.31
CA PRO A 232 -9.97 -15.33 13.55
C PRO A 232 -8.64 -16.05 13.31
N VAL A 233 -8.37 -16.55 12.10
CA VAL A 233 -7.10 -17.23 11.77
C VAL A 233 -6.28 -16.42 10.78
N LEU A 234 -6.92 -15.93 9.71
CA LEU A 234 -6.26 -15.17 8.65
C LEU A 234 -6.08 -13.68 9.04
N LEU A 235 -6.49 -13.30 10.25
CA LEU A 235 -6.63 -11.93 10.77
C LEU A 235 -7.71 -11.10 10.03
N TRP A 236 -7.76 -11.21 8.70
CA TRP A 236 -8.80 -10.67 7.83
C TRP A 236 -8.94 -11.51 6.56
N ARG A 237 -9.98 -11.25 5.76
CA ARG A 237 -10.22 -11.82 4.43
C ARG A 237 -10.96 -10.82 3.55
N ASN A 238 -11.00 -11.00 2.22
CA ASN A 238 -11.89 -10.20 1.38
C ASN A 238 -13.36 -10.59 1.66
N ARG A 239 -14.26 -9.62 1.59
CA ARG A 239 -15.71 -9.81 1.72
C ARG A 239 -16.27 -10.39 0.41
N PRO A 240 -16.95 -11.56 0.43
CA PRO A 240 -17.53 -12.16 -0.77
C PRO A 240 -18.55 -11.26 -1.48
N GLY A 241 -18.70 -11.44 -2.79
CA GLY A 241 -19.71 -10.73 -3.61
C GLY A 241 -19.50 -9.23 -3.80
N VAL A 242 -18.46 -8.63 -3.22
CA VAL A 242 -18.19 -7.19 -3.34
C VAL A 242 -17.91 -6.82 -4.80
N ARG A 243 -18.72 -5.89 -5.33
CA ARG A 243 -18.47 -5.16 -6.58
C ARG A 243 -18.34 -3.67 -6.28
N ARG A 244 -17.19 -3.07 -6.57
CA ARG A 244 -16.91 -1.63 -6.37
C ARG A 244 -15.98 -1.09 -7.45
N ARG A 245 -16.08 0.21 -7.72
CA ARG A 245 -15.07 0.97 -8.47
C ARG A 245 -14.22 1.77 -7.49
N TYR A 246 -12.90 1.72 -7.66
CA TYR A 246 -11.97 2.51 -6.89
C TYR A 246 -11.39 3.64 -7.74
N LEU A 247 -11.28 4.84 -7.16
CA LEU A 247 -10.65 6.00 -7.79
C LEU A 247 -9.15 6.02 -7.46
N ASP A 248 -8.31 6.24 -8.47
CA ASP A 248 -6.89 6.49 -8.24
C ASP A 248 -6.65 7.83 -7.53
N VAL A 249 -6.09 7.73 -6.33
CA VAL A 249 -5.64 8.85 -5.50
C VAL A 249 -4.12 8.94 -5.38
N PHE A 250 -3.38 8.16 -6.17
CA PHE A 250 -1.93 8.27 -6.29
C PHE A 250 -1.50 9.24 -7.39
N GLY A 251 -2.31 9.49 -8.42
CA GLY A 251 -2.03 10.54 -9.40
C GLY A 251 -2.04 12.00 -8.87
N PRO A 252 -1.74 12.98 -9.76
CA PRO A 252 -1.69 14.41 -9.45
C PRO A 252 -2.96 15.01 -8.84
N ILE A 253 -2.84 16.11 -8.09
CA ILE A 253 -4.01 16.84 -7.58
C ILE A 253 -3.75 18.35 -7.50
N GLY A 254 -4.82 19.15 -7.55
CA GLY A 254 -4.73 20.60 -7.36
C GLY A 254 -4.16 20.96 -5.98
N THR A 255 -4.71 20.38 -4.90
CA THR A 255 -4.23 20.56 -3.51
C THR A 255 -4.49 19.34 -2.61
N GLU A 256 -3.71 19.15 -1.54
CA GLU A 256 -4.03 18.15 -0.50
C GLU A 256 -5.39 18.39 0.18
N ALA A 257 -5.91 19.63 0.18
CA ALA A 257 -7.25 19.93 0.67
C ALA A 257 -8.37 19.29 -0.18
N GLU A 258 -8.13 19.04 -1.47
CA GLU A 258 -9.04 18.25 -2.31
C GLU A 258 -8.93 16.76 -2.01
N ARG A 259 -7.71 16.26 -1.73
CA ARG A 259 -7.48 14.87 -1.29
C ARG A 259 -8.22 14.59 0.01
N ALA A 260 -8.08 15.48 1.00
CA ALA A 260 -8.83 15.43 2.26
C ALA A 260 -10.35 15.37 2.06
N ARG A 261 -10.88 16.13 1.09
CA ARG A 261 -12.33 16.22 0.81
C ARG A 261 -12.90 14.95 0.17
N LEU A 262 -12.15 14.18 -0.61
CA LEU A 262 -12.58 12.85 -1.08
C LEU A 262 -12.88 11.94 0.11
N LEU A 263 -11.95 11.91 1.05
CA LEU A 263 -11.85 10.94 2.14
C LEU A 263 -12.83 11.24 3.27
N ALA A 264 -13.03 12.52 3.57
CA ALA A 264 -13.80 13.00 4.72
C ALA A 264 -15.21 13.52 4.36
N ARG A 265 -15.65 13.43 3.10
CA ARG A 265 -17.05 13.75 2.73
C ARG A 265 -17.97 12.55 2.96
N PHE A 266 -19.17 12.83 3.49
CA PHE A 266 -20.20 11.81 3.66
C PHE A 266 -20.65 11.27 2.30
N LEU A 267 -21.12 12.16 1.41
CA LEU A 267 -21.31 11.88 -0.01
C LEU A 267 -20.12 12.44 -0.81
N PRO A 268 -19.20 11.60 -1.33
CA PRO A 268 -18.02 12.05 -2.05
C PRO A 268 -18.38 12.43 -3.50
N THR A 269 -18.41 13.73 -3.77
CA THR A 269 -18.40 14.25 -5.15
C THR A 269 -16.99 14.23 -5.71
N THR A 270 -16.73 13.55 -6.83
CA THR A 270 -15.41 13.57 -7.49
C THR A 270 -15.01 15.01 -7.88
N PRO A 271 -13.91 15.57 -7.32
CA PRO A 271 -13.42 16.90 -7.68
C PRO A 271 -13.09 17.00 -9.18
N ALA A 272 -13.15 18.20 -9.74
CA ALA A 272 -12.92 18.41 -11.17
C ALA A 272 -11.56 17.86 -11.65
N ALA A 273 -10.50 18.09 -10.88
CA ALA A 273 -9.15 17.61 -11.17
C ALA A 273 -9.00 16.07 -11.20
N LEU A 274 -9.98 15.34 -10.64
CA LEU A 274 -9.95 13.89 -10.45
C LEU A 274 -11.04 13.16 -11.26
N ARG A 275 -11.78 13.85 -12.14
CA ARG A 275 -12.74 13.19 -13.03
C ARG A 275 -12.05 12.38 -14.13
N ASP A 276 -10.87 12.81 -14.54
CA ASP A 276 -10.05 12.18 -15.58
C ASP A 276 -9.00 11.21 -14.99
N HIS A 277 -9.08 10.90 -13.69
CA HIS A 277 -8.18 9.96 -13.05
C HIS A 277 -8.53 8.51 -13.37
N PRO A 278 -7.53 7.61 -13.41
CA PRO A 278 -7.77 6.19 -13.53
C PRO A 278 -8.78 5.71 -12.47
N THR A 279 -9.70 4.84 -12.88
CA THR A 279 -10.53 4.08 -11.95
C THR A 279 -10.34 2.61 -12.22
N TRP A 280 -10.31 1.78 -11.18
CA TRP A 280 -10.17 0.34 -11.30
C TRP A 280 -11.36 -0.40 -10.69
N GLY A 281 -11.90 -1.35 -11.45
CA GLY A 281 -13.01 -2.21 -11.03
C GLY A 281 -12.52 -3.41 -10.21
N VAL A 282 -13.19 -3.64 -9.09
CA VAL A 282 -13.04 -4.86 -8.28
C VAL A 282 -14.35 -5.62 -8.26
N ALA A 283 -14.28 -6.90 -8.62
CA ALA A 283 -15.30 -7.90 -8.32
C ALA A 283 -14.68 -9.05 -7.51
N ILE A 284 -15.31 -9.38 -6.39
CA ILE A 284 -14.98 -10.50 -5.50
C ILE A 284 -16.08 -11.56 -5.64
N ASN A 285 -15.66 -12.81 -5.81
CA ASN A 285 -16.52 -13.96 -6.02
C ASN A 285 -17.11 -14.51 -4.70
N SER A 286 -17.92 -15.56 -4.78
CA SER A 286 -18.58 -16.20 -3.62
C SER A 286 -17.61 -16.73 -2.56
N LEU A 287 -16.38 -17.07 -2.96
CA LEU A 287 -15.34 -17.62 -2.09
C LEU A 287 -14.45 -16.55 -1.43
N GLY A 288 -14.67 -15.26 -1.71
CA GLY A 288 -13.85 -14.17 -1.19
C GLY A 288 -12.58 -13.90 -2.00
N PHE A 289 -12.55 -14.25 -3.28
CA PHE A 289 -11.39 -14.08 -4.16
C PHE A 289 -11.67 -13.19 -5.37
N ARG A 290 -10.64 -12.56 -5.94
CA ARG A 290 -10.81 -11.54 -6.98
C ARG A 290 -10.97 -12.18 -8.35
N GLY A 291 -12.08 -11.91 -9.02
CA GLY A 291 -12.34 -12.44 -10.36
C GLY A 291 -13.81 -12.84 -10.57
N GLY A 292 -14.04 -13.79 -11.45
CA GLY A 292 -15.30 -14.53 -11.52
C GLY A 292 -15.33 -15.68 -10.49
N GLU A 293 -16.45 -16.42 -10.47
CA GLU A 293 -16.52 -17.70 -9.76
C GLU A 293 -15.50 -18.68 -10.34
N PHE A 294 -14.89 -19.50 -9.47
CA PHE A 294 -13.92 -20.49 -9.91
C PHE A 294 -14.62 -21.66 -10.61
N PRO A 295 -14.16 -22.10 -11.80
CA PRO A 295 -14.80 -23.20 -12.51
C PRO A 295 -14.66 -24.53 -11.74
N PRO A 296 -15.64 -25.44 -11.85
CA PRO A 296 -15.50 -26.83 -11.37
C PRO A 296 -14.24 -27.51 -11.91
N ARG A 297 -13.69 -28.49 -11.20
CA ARG A 297 -12.48 -29.20 -11.65
C ARG A 297 -12.73 -29.90 -12.98
N ARG A 298 -12.00 -29.50 -14.01
CA ARG A 298 -11.89 -30.21 -15.28
C ARG A 298 -10.63 -31.08 -15.23
N ARG A 299 -10.72 -32.36 -15.59
CA ARG A 299 -9.57 -33.31 -15.59
C ARG A 299 -8.47 -32.86 -16.55
N GLU A 300 -8.84 -32.50 -17.78
CA GLU A 300 -7.92 -32.05 -18.83
C GLU A 300 -7.24 -30.70 -18.55
N ALA A 301 -7.81 -29.86 -17.66
CA ALA A 301 -7.36 -28.48 -17.52
C ALA A 301 -6.18 -28.36 -16.54
N LEU A 302 -5.17 -27.58 -16.93
CA LEU A 302 -4.14 -27.11 -16.01
C LEU A 302 -4.72 -26.04 -15.09
N ARG A 303 -4.68 -26.30 -13.78
CA ARG A 303 -5.19 -25.43 -12.73
C ARG A 303 -4.05 -24.74 -12.00
N ILE A 304 -3.96 -23.43 -12.16
CA ILE A 304 -2.93 -22.59 -11.57
C ILE A 304 -3.56 -21.74 -10.47
N VAL A 305 -3.09 -21.91 -9.23
CA VAL A 305 -3.46 -21.05 -8.11
C VAL A 305 -2.36 -20.01 -7.88
N CYS A 306 -2.69 -18.74 -8.08
CA CYS A 306 -1.84 -17.62 -7.65
C CYS A 306 -2.26 -17.21 -6.23
N LEU A 307 -1.38 -17.45 -5.26
CA LEU A 307 -1.58 -17.18 -3.84
C LEU A 307 -0.60 -16.09 -3.39
N GLY A 308 -1.12 -15.02 -2.79
CA GLY A 308 -0.28 -13.88 -2.41
C GLY A 308 -1.06 -12.71 -1.84
N ASP A 309 -0.42 -11.55 -1.84
CA ASP A 309 -0.93 -10.35 -1.20
C ASP A 309 -1.63 -9.36 -2.18
N SER A 310 -1.48 -8.05 -1.94
CA SER A 310 -1.98 -6.99 -2.82
C SER A 310 -1.36 -7.00 -4.23
N TRP A 311 -0.20 -7.64 -4.45
CA TRP A 311 0.35 -7.88 -5.79
C TRP A 311 -0.42 -8.93 -6.56
N THR A 312 -0.75 -10.05 -5.93
CA THR A 312 -1.57 -11.11 -6.53
C THR A 312 -2.99 -10.63 -6.74
N PHE A 313 -3.54 -9.92 -5.75
CA PHE A 313 -4.80 -9.21 -5.89
C PHE A 313 -4.78 -8.20 -7.05
N GLY A 314 -3.62 -7.65 -7.41
CA GLY A 314 -3.45 -6.70 -8.50
C GLY A 314 -4.00 -5.31 -8.18
N ALA A 315 -3.54 -4.72 -7.08
CA ALA A 315 -3.95 -3.38 -6.65
C ALA A 315 -3.81 -2.33 -7.78
N ASN A 316 -4.67 -1.30 -7.74
CA ASN A 316 -4.63 -0.14 -8.64
C ASN A 316 -4.88 -0.44 -10.14
N VAL A 317 -5.28 -1.66 -10.51
CA VAL A 317 -5.62 -2.03 -11.90
C VAL A 317 -6.92 -2.85 -11.97
N ASP A 318 -7.60 -2.85 -13.11
CA ASP A 318 -8.81 -3.67 -13.35
C ASP A 318 -8.53 -5.19 -13.30
N GLN A 319 -9.60 -5.98 -13.22
CA GLN A 319 -9.57 -7.45 -13.11
C GLN A 319 -8.65 -8.09 -14.16
N GLU A 320 -8.79 -7.65 -15.42
CA GLU A 320 -8.11 -8.16 -16.61
C GLU A 320 -6.64 -7.72 -16.69
N ASN A 321 -6.23 -6.75 -15.86
CA ASN A 321 -4.88 -6.21 -15.78
C ASN A 321 -4.05 -6.81 -14.64
N THR A 322 -4.68 -7.55 -13.71
CA THR A 322 -3.97 -8.29 -12.65
C THR A 322 -3.04 -9.34 -13.25
N TYR A 323 -1.89 -9.63 -12.61
CA TYR A 323 -0.94 -10.61 -13.18
C TYR A 323 -1.54 -12.02 -13.37
N PRO A 324 -2.45 -12.54 -12.50
CA PRO A 324 -3.07 -13.84 -12.74
C PRO A 324 -3.97 -13.85 -13.99
N ALA A 325 -4.76 -12.79 -14.22
CA ALA A 325 -5.58 -12.66 -15.43
C ALA A 325 -4.71 -12.47 -16.69
N ARG A 326 -3.59 -11.76 -16.58
CA ARG A 326 -2.61 -11.66 -17.67
C ARG A 326 -1.88 -12.96 -17.96
N LEU A 327 -1.56 -13.76 -16.93
CA LEU A 327 -0.99 -15.11 -17.08
C LEU A 327 -1.98 -16.04 -17.81
N GLU A 328 -3.25 -16.01 -17.42
CA GLU A 328 -4.31 -16.79 -18.09
C GLU A 328 -4.46 -16.41 -19.57
N ALA A 329 -4.44 -15.11 -19.88
CA ALA A 329 -4.52 -14.61 -21.25
C ALA A 329 -3.30 -15.03 -22.08
N LEU A 330 -2.09 -14.98 -21.53
CA LEU A 330 -0.87 -15.40 -22.22
C LEU A 330 -0.83 -16.93 -22.44
N LEU A 331 -1.30 -17.72 -21.46
CA LEU A 331 -1.44 -19.17 -21.59
C LEU A 331 -2.42 -19.54 -22.71
N ARG A 332 -3.65 -19.00 -22.70
CA ARG A 332 -4.65 -19.23 -23.75
C ARG A 332 -4.21 -18.68 -25.13
N GLN A 333 -3.33 -17.69 -25.18
CA GLN A 333 -2.76 -17.18 -26.43
C GLN A 333 -1.68 -18.12 -27.00
N ARG A 334 -0.84 -18.74 -26.14
CA ARG A 334 0.29 -19.59 -26.54
C ARG A 334 -0.10 -21.06 -26.72
N PHE A 335 -1.12 -21.51 -25.98
CA PHE A 335 -1.63 -22.88 -25.95
C PHE A 335 -3.17 -22.85 -26.07
N PRO A 336 -3.73 -22.48 -27.23
CA PRO A 336 -5.18 -22.26 -27.38
C PRO A 336 -6.02 -23.54 -27.21
N ASP A 337 -5.42 -24.70 -27.51
CA ASP A 337 -6.05 -26.01 -27.42
C ASP A 337 -5.84 -26.70 -26.05
N ALA A 338 -5.23 -26.00 -25.09
CA ALA A 338 -5.04 -26.47 -23.71
C ALA A 338 -6.11 -25.88 -22.77
N GLY A 339 -6.73 -26.74 -21.95
CA GLY A 339 -7.59 -26.27 -20.87
C GLY A 339 -6.76 -25.57 -19.79
N VAL A 340 -7.08 -24.32 -19.46
CA VAL A 340 -6.39 -23.57 -18.41
C VAL A 340 -7.40 -22.81 -17.54
N ASP A 341 -7.27 -22.97 -16.22
CA ASP A 341 -7.94 -22.19 -15.18
C ASP A 341 -6.87 -21.46 -14.34
N VAL A 342 -6.90 -20.12 -14.25
CA VAL A 342 -6.02 -19.38 -13.31
C VAL A 342 -6.85 -18.71 -12.21
N MET A 343 -6.53 -19.03 -10.96
CA MET A 343 -7.28 -18.59 -9.78
C MET A 343 -6.47 -17.56 -8.98
N ASN A 344 -7.05 -16.37 -8.79
CA ASN A 344 -6.43 -15.27 -8.03
C ASN A 344 -6.86 -15.31 -6.57
N LEU A 345 -6.06 -15.97 -5.72
CA LEU A 345 -6.23 -16.04 -4.26
C LEU A 345 -5.48 -14.90 -3.54
N GLY A 346 -5.33 -13.74 -4.20
CA GLY A 346 -4.74 -12.55 -3.61
C GLY A 346 -5.62 -11.95 -2.51
N VAL A 347 -5.03 -11.58 -1.37
CA VAL A 347 -5.71 -10.83 -0.30
C VAL A 347 -4.82 -9.70 0.18
N MET A 348 -5.37 -8.48 0.22
CA MET A 348 -4.56 -7.29 0.47
C MET A 348 -3.94 -7.30 1.88
N GLY A 349 -2.63 -7.07 1.95
CA GLY A 349 -1.88 -6.99 3.20
C GLY A 349 -1.43 -8.33 3.82
N TYR A 350 -1.74 -9.48 3.22
CA TYR A 350 -1.24 -10.77 3.71
C TYR A 350 0.29 -10.84 3.70
N SER A 351 0.87 -11.42 4.75
CA SER A 351 2.25 -11.89 4.80
C SER A 351 2.29 -13.39 4.49
N SER A 352 3.48 -13.99 4.46
CA SER A 352 3.68 -15.44 4.33
C SER A 352 2.96 -16.26 5.41
N PHE A 353 2.64 -15.66 6.57
CA PHE A 353 1.87 -16.30 7.64
C PHE A 353 0.43 -16.59 7.20
N GLN A 354 -0.33 -15.56 6.75
CA GLN A 354 -1.68 -15.81 6.21
C GLN A 354 -1.62 -16.62 4.92
N GLY A 355 -0.54 -16.48 4.12
CA GLY A 355 -0.29 -17.31 2.95
C GLY A 355 -0.29 -18.80 3.27
N ARG A 356 0.48 -19.20 4.29
CA ARG A 356 0.59 -20.60 4.74
C ARG A 356 -0.75 -21.17 5.21
N GLU A 357 -1.50 -20.40 6.00
CA GLU A 357 -2.81 -20.84 6.49
C GLU A 357 -3.87 -20.85 5.38
N LEU A 358 -3.85 -19.90 4.45
CA LEU A 358 -4.76 -19.88 3.30
C LEU A 358 -4.47 -21.03 2.31
N LEU A 359 -3.18 -21.38 2.12
CA LEU A 359 -2.77 -22.54 1.33
C LEU A 359 -3.46 -23.80 1.85
N ARG A 360 -3.24 -24.09 3.14
CA ARG A 360 -3.71 -25.28 3.85
C ARG A 360 -5.23 -25.39 3.94
N ARG A 361 -5.91 -24.26 4.20
CA ARG A 361 -7.35 -24.24 4.51
C ARG A 361 -8.25 -24.07 3.29
N ARG A 362 -7.72 -23.61 2.16
CA ARG A 362 -8.52 -23.29 0.95
C ARG A 362 -7.84 -23.69 -0.35
N ALA A 363 -6.60 -23.26 -0.57
CA ALA A 363 -5.99 -23.37 -1.91
C ALA A 363 -5.72 -24.81 -2.35
N LEU A 364 -5.24 -25.68 -1.45
CA LEU A 364 -4.97 -27.09 -1.79
C LEU A 364 -6.26 -27.86 -2.12
N ALA A 365 -7.38 -27.50 -1.49
CA ALA A 365 -8.71 -28.05 -1.77
C ALA A 365 -9.31 -27.59 -3.13
N LEU A 366 -8.61 -26.76 -3.90
CA LEU A 366 -8.97 -26.43 -5.29
C LEU A 366 -8.35 -27.41 -6.31
N GLU A 367 -7.50 -28.33 -5.85
CA GLU A 367 -6.68 -29.27 -6.65
C GLU A 367 -5.75 -28.56 -7.66
N PRO A 368 -4.83 -27.69 -7.20
CA PRO A 368 -3.89 -27.00 -8.08
C PRO A 368 -2.88 -27.97 -8.69
N ASP A 369 -2.66 -27.84 -10.00
CA ASP A 369 -1.49 -28.43 -10.68
C ASP A 369 -0.24 -27.56 -10.50
N VAL A 370 -0.44 -26.24 -10.30
CA VAL A 370 0.63 -25.26 -10.07
C VAL A 370 0.20 -24.27 -8.99
N VAL A 371 1.11 -23.95 -8.07
CA VAL A 371 0.95 -22.86 -7.09
C VAL A 371 2.02 -21.78 -7.31
N VAL A 372 1.59 -20.54 -7.54
CA VAL A 372 2.47 -19.36 -7.55
C VAL A 372 2.38 -18.69 -6.19
N LEU A 373 3.48 -18.63 -5.44
CA LEU A 373 3.56 -18.06 -4.09
C LEU A 373 4.20 -16.65 -4.13
N ALA A 374 3.45 -15.62 -3.76
CA ALA A 374 3.89 -14.22 -3.85
C ALA A 374 3.74 -13.46 -2.51
N PHE A 375 4.83 -13.38 -1.76
CA PHE A 375 4.93 -12.76 -0.43
C PHE A 375 6.31 -12.11 -0.23
N GLY A 376 6.47 -11.31 0.83
CA GLY A 376 7.68 -10.52 1.11
C GLY A 376 7.35 -9.10 1.59
N MET A 377 6.68 -8.30 0.75
CA MET A 377 6.43 -6.87 1.00
C MET A 377 5.64 -6.56 2.29
N ASN A 378 4.83 -7.51 2.76
CA ASN A 378 4.03 -7.38 3.96
C ASN A 378 4.70 -7.98 5.20
N ASP A 379 5.58 -8.96 4.99
CA ASP A 379 6.41 -9.63 5.99
C ASP A 379 7.44 -8.65 6.57
N SER A 380 8.12 -7.91 5.69
CA SER A 380 9.16 -6.91 6.00
C SER A 380 8.67 -5.68 6.76
N SER A 381 7.36 -5.42 6.75
CA SER A 381 6.77 -4.24 7.38
C SER A 381 6.96 -4.27 8.89
N VAL A 382 7.77 -3.35 9.41
CA VAL A 382 7.80 -3.03 10.85
C VAL A 382 6.41 -2.55 11.27
N ALA A 383 5.84 -3.19 12.29
CA ALA A 383 4.48 -2.89 12.75
C ALA A 383 4.33 -2.91 14.29
N GLY A 384 5.32 -3.43 15.02
CA GLY A 384 5.31 -3.51 16.48
C GLY A 384 4.54 -4.70 17.05
N PHE A 385 4.16 -5.66 16.20
CA PHE A 385 3.55 -6.95 16.52
C PHE A 385 3.95 -7.95 15.42
N ARG A 386 3.90 -9.26 15.71
CA ARG A 386 3.96 -10.32 14.68
C ARG A 386 2.57 -10.80 14.33
N ASP A 387 2.36 -11.22 13.09
CA ASP A 387 1.07 -11.76 12.62
C ASP A 387 0.69 -13.04 13.38
N ALA A 388 1.67 -13.89 13.69
CA ALA A 388 1.48 -15.12 14.47
C ALA A 388 1.01 -14.85 15.91
N ASP A 389 1.53 -13.80 16.58
CA ASP A 389 1.09 -13.42 17.93
C ASP A 389 -0.35 -12.91 17.95
N LEU A 390 -0.80 -12.24 16.88
CA LEU A 390 -2.19 -11.80 16.74
C LEU A 390 -3.16 -12.97 16.53
N ALA A 391 -2.75 -13.99 15.76
CA ALA A 391 -3.57 -15.19 15.53
C ALA A 391 -3.60 -16.14 16.75
N ALA A 392 -2.51 -16.19 17.52
CA ALA A 392 -2.43 -16.98 18.76
C ALA A 392 -3.03 -16.27 19.99
N ALA A 393 -3.45 -15.01 19.87
CA ALA A 393 -3.94 -14.23 21.00
C ALA A 393 -5.23 -14.84 21.60
N PRO A 394 -5.29 -15.10 22.93
CA PRO A 394 -6.48 -15.66 23.54
C PRO A 394 -7.68 -14.71 23.41
N PRO A 395 -8.91 -15.25 23.24
CA PRO A 395 -10.08 -14.42 23.04
C PRO A 395 -10.33 -13.51 24.26
N PRO A 396 -10.74 -12.25 24.06
CA PRO A 396 -10.92 -11.29 25.16
C PRO A 396 -11.82 -11.83 26.27
N GLY A 397 -11.46 -11.56 27.53
CA GLY A 397 -12.33 -11.81 28.69
C GLY A 397 -13.62 -10.98 28.65
N PRO A 398 -14.65 -11.32 29.44
CA PRO A 398 -16.01 -10.78 29.29
C PRO A 398 -16.08 -9.25 29.35
N GLY A 399 -15.40 -8.60 30.30
CA GLY A 399 -15.35 -7.13 30.38
C GLY A 399 -14.69 -6.47 29.16
N ARG A 400 -13.69 -7.12 28.55
CA ARG A 400 -13.03 -6.63 27.33
C ARG A 400 -13.92 -6.85 26.10
N ARG A 401 -14.71 -7.93 26.04
CA ARG A 401 -15.77 -8.12 25.03
C ARG A 401 -16.86 -7.04 25.13
N ALA A 402 -17.27 -6.69 26.34
CA ALA A 402 -18.25 -5.61 26.55
C ALA A 402 -17.71 -4.25 26.08
N LEU A 403 -16.47 -3.90 26.44
CA LEU A 403 -15.81 -2.68 25.96
C LEU A 403 -15.65 -2.67 24.42
N GLU A 404 -15.29 -3.81 23.82
CA GLU A 404 -15.23 -3.95 22.36
C GLU A 404 -16.61 -3.83 21.69
N ALA A 405 -17.69 -4.31 22.32
CA ALA A 405 -19.04 -4.15 21.82
C ALA A 405 -19.48 -2.68 21.85
N VAL A 406 -19.18 -1.95 22.94
CA VAL A 406 -19.37 -0.50 23.03
C VAL A 406 -18.56 0.24 21.96
N GLY A 407 -17.30 -0.17 21.72
CA GLY A 407 -16.46 0.37 20.65
C GLY A 407 -16.95 0.12 19.22
N ARG A 408 -17.92 -0.78 19.02
CA ARG A 408 -18.57 -1.09 17.74
C ARG A 408 -19.89 -0.31 17.52
N LEU A 409 -20.26 0.60 18.43
CA LEU A 409 -21.41 1.49 18.27
C LEU A 409 -21.03 2.64 17.31
N GLU A 410 -21.71 2.70 16.16
CA GLU A 410 -21.43 3.70 15.13
C GLU A 410 -21.71 5.13 15.58
N ALA A 411 -22.67 5.34 16.50
CA ALA A 411 -22.89 6.62 17.15
C ALA A 411 -21.67 7.07 17.98
N LEU A 412 -21.08 6.17 18.78
CA LEU A 412 -19.87 6.48 19.55
C LEU A 412 -18.67 6.70 18.62
N ARG A 413 -18.54 5.91 17.55
CA ARG A 413 -17.48 6.08 16.54
C ARG A 413 -17.61 7.40 15.78
N LEU A 414 -18.82 7.88 15.53
CA LEU A 414 -19.09 9.20 14.93
C LEU A 414 -18.70 10.35 15.85
N LEU A 415 -19.02 10.26 17.14
CA LEU A 415 -18.58 11.23 18.16
C LEU A 415 -17.05 11.23 18.31
N ALA A 416 -16.42 10.06 18.36
CA ALA A 416 -14.97 9.92 18.41
C ALA A 416 -14.28 10.48 17.15
N TYR A 417 -14.87 10.28 15.97
CA TYR A 417 -14.40 10.87 14.71
C TYR A 417 -14.51 12.40 14.72
N ALA A 418 -15.62 12.96 15.18
CA ALA A 418 -15.82 14.40 15.30
C ALA A 418 -14.80 15.03 16.28
N ALA A 419 -14.62 14.43 17.46
CA ALA A 419 -13.65 14.89 18.46
C ALA A 419 -12.20 14.81 17.95
N GLN A 420 -11.83 13.73 17.25
CA GLN A 420 -10.49 13.61 16.65
C GLN A 420 -10.28 14.63 15.53
N ARG A 421 -11.29 14.92 14.71
CA ARG A 421 -11.22 15.95 13.66
C ARG A 421 -11.05 17.38 14.21
N LEU A 422 -11.54 17.64 15.42
CA LEU A 422 -11.35 18.92 16.12
C LEU A 422 -9.99 19.02 16.84
N THR A 423 -9.44 17.90 17.31
CA THR A 423 -8.21 17.88 18.13
C THR A 423 -6.94 17.51 17.36
N ARG A 424 -7.06 16.97 16.14
CA ARG A 424 -5.93 16.54 15.31
C ARG A 424 -6.13 17.01 13.85
N PRO A 425 -5.57 18.17 13.45
CA PRO A 425 -5.27 18.40 12.04
C PRO A 425 -4.36 17.28 11.53
N GLY A 426 -4.54 16.85 10.28
CA GLY A 426 -3.74 15.79 9.67
C GLY A 426 -2.34 16.27 9.28
N ASP A 427 -1.35 15.37 9.38
CA ASP A 427 0.06 15.63 9.04
C ASP A 427 0.20 16.28 7.64
N SER A 428 0.92 17.40 7.55
CA SER A 428 1.10 18.14 6.29
C SER A 428 2.11 17.47 5.34
N LEU A 429 2.04 17.79 4.05
CA LEU A 429 3.02 17.29 3.06
C LEU A 429 4.45 17.78 3.36
N ALA A 430 4.62 18.96 3.97
CA ALA A 430 5.91 19.46 4.42
C ALA A 430 6.49 18.65 5.58
N GLU A 431 5.66 18.26 6.56
CA GLU A 431 6.07 17.36 7.65
C GLU A 431 6.36 15.95 7.15
N HIS A 432 5.58 15.45 6.18
CA HIS A 432 5.82 14.13 5.59
C HIS A 432 7.12 14.09 4.77
N LEU A 433 7.41 15.13 3.99
CA LEU A 433 8.71 15.31 3.33
C LEU A 433 9.84 15.34 4.36
N ARG A 434 9.71 16.15 5.42
CA ARG A 434 10.73 16.24 6.48
C ARG A 434 10.99 14.87 7.14
N ALA A 435 9.94 14.16 7.55
CA ALA A 435 10.05 12.86 8.19
C ALA A 435 10.64 11.78 7.26
N ALA A 436 10.40 11.87 5.95
CA ALA A 436 11.02 10.98 4.97
C ALA A 436 12.48 11.35 4.68
N ASP A 437 12.84 12.63 4.70
CA ASP A 437 14.20 13.13 4.54
C ASP A 437 15.07 12.78 5.78
N GLU A 438 14.48 12.86 6.98
CA GLU A 438 15.02 12.28 8.22
C GLU A 438 15.16 10.76 8.13
N SER A 439 14.16 10.05 7.59
CA SER A 439 14.20 8.59 7.40
C SER A 439 15.18 8.15 6.31
N ALA A 440 15.49 9.00 5.32
CA ALA A 440 16.49 8.73 4.28
C ALA A 440 17.93 8.97 4.78
N ARG A 441 18.10 9.83 5.79
CA ARG A 441 19.35 10.01 6.56
C ARG A 441 19.55 8.99 7.68
N SER A 442 18.49 8.30 8.10
CA SER A 442 18.55 7.32 9.20
C SER A 442 18.67 5.89 8.66
N PRO A 443 19.39 4.98 9.33
CA PRO A 443 19.28 3.55 9.05
C PRO A 443 17.84 3.10 9.35
N GLY A 444 17.08 2.70 8.31
CA GLY A 444 15.61 2.77 8.35
C GLY A 444 14.88 1.89 7.33
N PRO A 445 14.09 0.89 7.76
CA PRO A 445 13.31 0.04 6.84
C PRO A 445 12.14 0.83 6.25
N GLY A 446 11.95 0.72 4.93
CA GLY A 446 10.93 1.45 4.17
C GLY A 446 11.42 2.73 3.48
N ALA A 447 12.64 3.21 3.79
CA ALA A 447 13.26 4.39 3.15
C ALA A 447 14.56 4.05 2.39
N ALA A 448 14.62 2.86 1.77
CA ALA A 448 15.79 2.34 1.06
C ALA A 448 17.08 2.31 1.93
N GLY A 449 16.93 1.80 3.15
CA GLY A 449 18.01 1.39 4.04
C GLY A 449 18.80 0.17 3.52
N THR A 450 19.90 -0.15 4.18
CA THR A 450 20.75 -1.32 3.85
C THR A 450 20.27 -2.59 4.57
N THR A 451 20.92 -3.71 4.26
CA THR A 451 20.73 -4.99 4.97
C THR A 451 21.12 -4.91 6.46
N GLU A 452 21.96 -3.95 6.84
CA GLU A 452 22.46 -3.80 8.22
C GLU A 452 21.40 -3.14 9.10
N ASP A 453 20.77 -2.06 8.60
CA ASP A 453 19.60 -1.40 9.20
C ASP A 453 18.48 -2.40 9.55
N TYR A 454 18.32 -3.42 8.71
CA TYR A 454 17.30 -4.45 8.88
C TYR A 454 17.54 -5.34 10.11
N ALA A 455 18.80 -5.62 10.46
CA ALA A 455 19.14 -6.51 11.57
C ALA A 455 18.62 -5.98 12.92
N GLU A 456 18.65 -4.66 13.12
CA GLU A 456 18.16 -4.04 14.36
C GLU A 456 16.64 -4.13 14.52
N VAL A 457 15.89 -4.14 13.41
CA VAL A 457 14.43 -4.10 13.41
C VAL A 457 13.75 -5.46 13.24
N ALA A 458 14.47 -6.51 12.81
CA ALA A 458 13.89 -7.77 12.35
C ALA A 458 12.84 -8.37 13.31
N ARG A 459 13.06 -8.24 14.62
CA ARG A 459 12.14 -8.68 15.70
C ARG A 459 10.83 -7.88 15.85
N TRP A 460 10.66 -6.80 15.10
CA TRP A 460 9.48 -5.91 15.11
C TRP A 460 8.72 -5.89 13.78
N THR A 461 9.18 -6.69 12.81
CA THR A 461 8.49 -6.97 11.55
C THR A 461 7.29 -7.88 11.77
N ARG A 462 6.35 -7.90 10.81
CA ARG A 462 5.15 -8.74 10.90
C ARG A 462 5.45 -10.23 10.83
N VAL A 463 6.47 -10.61 10.05
CA VAL A 463 7.02 -11.96 10.00
C VAL A 463 8.56 -11.87 9.91
N PRO A 464 9.29 -12.20 10.99
CA PRO A 464 10.75 -12.29 11.01
C PRO A 464 11.34 -13.16 9.87
N LEU A 465 12.60 -12.92 9.52
CA LEU A 465 13.23 -13.49 8.32
C LEU A 465 13.40 -15.01 8.36
N ASP A 466 13.53 -15.57 9.56
CA ASP A 466 13.52 -17.00 9.88
C ASP A 466 12.09 -17.58 9.76
N GLU A 467 11.10 -16.99 10.43
CA GLU A 467 9.69 -17.37 10.29
C GLU A 467 9.21 -17.34 8.83
N TYR A 468 9.68 -16.35 8.05
CA TYR A 468 9.41 -16.22 6.63
C TYR A 468 9.99 -17.39 5.80
N ARG A 469 11.25 -17.77 6.06
CA ARG A 469 11.90 -18.92 5.41
C ARG A 469 11.15 -20.21 5.69
N ASP A 470 10.73 -20.40 6.94
CA ASP A 470 9.95 -21.56 7.36
C ASP A 470 8.54 -21.56 6.74
N ASN A 471 7.87 -20.40 6.66
CA ASN A 471 6.57 -20.28 6.02
C ASN A 471 6.63 -20.60 4.51
N VAL A 472 7.58 -20.01 3.77
CA VAL A 472 7.74 -20.29 2.33
C VAL A 472 8.17 -21.74 2.09
N SER A 473 9.11 -22.27 2.89
CA SER A 473 9.54 -23.68 2.77
C SER A 473 8.40 -24.66 3.09
N ALA A 474 7.59 -24.37 4.11
CA ALA A 474 6.41 -25.16 4.44
C ALA A 474 5.37 -25.11 3.31
N MET A 475 5.12 -23.93 2.71
CA MET A 475 4.19 -23.80 1.57
C MET A 475 4.67 -24.59 0.34
N VAL A 476 5.96 -24.54 0.00
CA VAL A 476 6.54 -25.35 -1.08
C VAL A 476 6.38 -26.85 -0.80
N GLY A 477 6.65 -27.28 0.43
CA GLY A 477 6.50 -28.69 0.84
C GLY A 477 5.06 -29.17 0.90
N ASP A 478 4.13 -28.34 1.38
CA ASP A 478 2.69 -28.65 1.42
C ASP A 478 2.10 -28.74 0.01
N ALA A 479 2.46 -27.83 -0.90
CA ALA A 479 2.01 -27.87 -2.30
C ALA A 479 2.55 -29.10 -3.05
N ARG A 480 3.86 -29.40 -2.94
CA ARG A 480 4.46 -30.58 -3.57
C ARG A 480 3.90 -31.91 -3.06
N ARG A 481 3.54 -32.01 -1.77
CA ARG A 481 2.84 -33.19 -1.23
C ARG A 481 1.47 -33.43 -1.86
N HIS A 482 0.85 -32.40 -2.45
CA HIS A 482 -0.41 -32.49 -3.19
C HIS A 482 -0.19 -32.60 -4.72
N GLY A 483 1.04 -32.90 -5.17
CA GLY A 483 1.38 -33.06 -6.58
C GLY A 483 1.53 -31.77 -7.37
N ALA A 484 1.45 -30.59 -6.73
CA ALA A 484 1.54 -29.31 -7.42
C ALA A 484 2.99 -28.88 -7.68
N ALA A 485 3.25 -28.41 -8.91
CA ALA A 485 4.43 -27.61 -9.22
C ALA A 485 4.37 -26.26 -8.48
N VAL A 486 5.52 -25.63 -8.23
CA VAL A 486 5.58 -24.39 -7.44
C VAL A 486 6.49 -23.36 -8.09
N VAL A 487 6.01 -22.12 -8.19
CA VAL A 487 6.80 -20.93 -8.59
C VAL A 487 6.81 -19.94 -7.43
N LEU A 488 7.99 -19.43 -7.07
CA LEU A 488 8.11 -18.34 -6.11
C LEU A 488 8.17 -17.00 -6.85
N LEU A 489 7.45 -15.99 -6.39
CA LEU A 489 7.42 -14.64 -6.96
C LEU A 489 7.74 -13.60 -5.89
N PHE A 490 8.92 -12.99 -5.97
CA PHE A 490 9.28 -11.90 -5.06
C PHE A 490 8.56 -10.62 -5.48
N ASN A 491 7.88 -9.98 -4.53
CA ASN A 491 6.83 -8.99 -4.79
C ASN A 491 7.04 -7.63 -4.08
N GLU A 492 8.24 -7.38 -3.56
CA GLU A 492 8.59 -6.15 -2.84
C GLU A 492 9.50 -5.27 -3.69
N LEU A 493 9.24 -3.96 -3.77
CA LEU A 493 10.01 -3.02 -4.62
C LEU A 493 11.32 -2.51 -3.98
N TRP A 494 11.75 -3.10 -2.85
CA TRP A 494 13.00 -2.76 -2.18
C TRP A 494 14.13 -3.67 -2.69
N ALA A 495 15.06 -3.09 -3.47
CA ALA A 495 16.12 -3.83 -4.15
C ALA A 495 17.14 -4.44 -3.18
N GLU A 496 17.37 -3.80 -2.03
CA GLU A 496 18.28 -4.25 -0.98
C GLU A 496 17.60 -5.18 0.06
N SER A 497 16.36 -5.65 -0.19
CA SER A 497 15.59 -6.45 0.77
C SER A 497 16.21 -7.83 1.06
N PRO A 498 16.42 -8.19 2.35
CA PRO A 498 16.89 -9.52 2.72
C PRO A 498 15.86 -10.63 2.45
N TYR A 499 14.58 -10.29 2.26
CA TYR A 499 13.53 -11.24 1.90
C TYR A 499 13.71 -11.79 0.47
N ALA A 500 14.32 -11.02 -0.43
CA ALA A 500 14.69 -11.48 -1.78
C ALA A 500 15.72 -12.62 -1.68
N ALA A 501 16.80 -12.40 -0.93
CA ALA A 501 17.84 -13.40 -0.68
C ALA A 501 17.31 -14.63 0.09
N ALA A 502 16.32 -14.44 0.99
CA ALA A 502 15.65 -15.54 1.67
C ALA A 502 14.78 -16.39 0.72
N MET A 503 13.98 -15.76 -0.14
CA MET A 503 13.18 -16.47 -1.14
C MET A 503 14.06 -17.21 -2.15
N ALA A 504 15.14 -16.58 -2.62
CA ALA A 504 16.11 -17.18 -3.55
C ALA A 504 16.81 -18.41 -2.95
N ASP A 505 17.17 -18.36 -1.66
CA ASP A 505 17.78 -19.50 -0.95
C ASP A 505 16.79 -20.67 -0.77
N VAL A 506 15.54 -20.40 -0.38
CA VAL A 506 14.48 -21.43 -0.32
C VAL A 506 14.24 -22.04 -1.70
N GLY A 507 14.13 -21.20 -2.74
CA GLY A 507 13.94 -21.64 -4.13
C GLY A 507 15.05 -22.56 -4.62
N ARG A 508 16.31 -22.16 -4.39
CA ARG A 508 17.51 -22.96 -4.70
C ARG A 508 17.54 -24.29 -3.94
N ARG A 509 17.23 -24.30 -2.64
CA ARG A 509 17.24 -25.53 -1.81
C ARG A 509 16.15 -26.52 -2.21
N ALA A 510 14.98 -26.03 -2.58
CA ALA A 510 13.88 -26.87 -3.05
C ALA A 510 14.02 -27.26 -4.53
N GLY A 511 14.81 -26.54 -5.33
CA GLY A 511 14.78 -26.66 -6.78
C GLY A 511 13.42 -26.22 -7.33
N VAL A 512 12.99 -25.01 -7.01
CA VAL A 512 11.80 -24.35 -7.61
C VAL A 512 12.20 -23.02 -8.25
N PRO A 513 11.63 -22.64 -9.40
CA PRO A 513 11.95 -21.38 -10.06
C PRO A 513 11.50 -20.18 -9.22
N VAL A 514 12.33 -19.13 -9.22
CA VAL A 514 12.10 -17.87 -8.51
C VAL A 514 12.06 -16.72 -9.50
N VAL A 515 10.92 -16.02 -9.56
CA VAL A 515 10.73 -14.80 -10.31
C VAL A 515 11.00 -13.61 -9.39
N ASP A 516 12.13 -12.94 -9.57
CA ASP A 516 12.41 -11.67 -8.89
C ASP A 516 11.67 -10.53 -9.61
N GLY A 517 10.51 -10.15 -9.07
CA GLY A 517 9.71 -9.04 -9.60
C GLY A 517 10.39 -7.68 -9.44
N ALA A 518 11.21 -7.50 -8.40
CA ALA A 518 11.92 -6.25 -8.15
C ALA A 518 13.02 -6.02 -9.19
N ALA A 519 13.90 -7.02 -9.38
CA ALA A 519 14.97 -6.95 -10.38
C ALA A 519 14.42 -6.92 -11.81
N LEU A 520 13.30 -7.61 -12.09
CA LEU A 520 12.61 -7.56 -13.38
C LEU A 520 12.13 -6.14 -13.72
N LEU A 521 11.38 -5.50 -12.83
CA LEU A 521 10.85 -4.15 -13.04
C LEU A 521 11.97 -3.10 -13.05
N ALA A 522 12.98 -3.22 -12.18
CA ALA A 522 14.11 -2.31 -12.16
C ALA A 522 14.98 -2.41 -13.44
N ARG A 523 15.14 -3.62 -14.00
CA ARG A 523 15.83 -3.84 -15.29
C ARG A 523 15.04 -3.22 -16.44
N GLU A 524 13.74 -3.47 -16.51
CA GLU A 524 12.90 -2.88 -17.57
C GLU A 524 12.82 -1.35 -17.46
N ARG A 525 12.70 -0.79 -16.25
CA ARG A 525 12.72 0.67 -16.05
C ARG A 525 14.02 1.27 -16.59
N ARG A 526 15.18 0.71 -16.25
CA ARG A 526 16.48 1.16 -16.82
C ARG A 526 16.51 1.06 -18.35
N ARG A 527 15.93 0.01 -18.95
CA ARG A 527 15.82 -0.11 -20.42
C ARG A 527 14.96 1.01 -21.01
N LEU A 528 13.75 1.21 -20.49
CA LEU A 528 12.81 2.23 -20.96
C LEU A 528 13.31 3.66 -20.76
N ASP A 529 14.10 3.90 -19.71
CA ASP A 529 14.70 5.19 -19.42
C ASP A 529 15.92 5.44 -20.34
N ALA A 530 16.77 4.45 -20.59
CA ALA A 530 17.87 4.55 -21.58
C ALA A 530 17.37 4.68 -23.03
N GLU A 531 16.30 3.98 -23.40
CA GLU A 531 15.64 4.14 -24.71
C GLU A 531 15.08 5.57 -24.87
N ARG A 532 14.57 6.17 -23.79
CA ARG A 532 14.08 7.56 -23.78
C ARG A 532 15.23 8.56 -23.93
N GLU A 533 16.31 8.38 -23.17
CA GLU A 533 17.53 9.19 -23.29
C GLU A 533 18.08 9.15 -24.71
N ALA A 534 18.26 7.95 -25.28
CA ALA A 534 18.77 7.76 -26.64
C ALA A 534 17.83 8.36 -27.71
N SER A 535 16.51 8.15 -27.60
CA SER A 535 15.53 8.71 -28.56
C SER A 535 15.46 10.24 -28.53
N LEU A 536 15.87 10.87 -27.43
CA LEU A 536 15.99 12.32 -27.31
C LEU A 536 17.41 12.82 -27.62
N GLY A 537 18.44 11.97 -27.62
CA GLY A 537 19.84 12.36 -27.79
C GLY A 537 20.48 12.95 -26.52
N LEU A 538 19.95 12.59 -25.36
CA LEU A 538 20.39 13.08 -24.05
C LEU A 538 21.50 12.21 -23.44
N ARG A 539 22.27 12.76 -22.50
CA ARG A 539 23.24 12.05 -21.68
C ARG A 539 22.56 10.96 -20.86
N SER A 540 23.29 9.87 -20.61
CA SER A 540 22.69 8.72 -19.92
C SER A 540 22.84 8.83 -18.41
N SER A 541 21.75 8.59 -17.69
CA SER A 541 21.71 8.47 -16.23
C SER A 541 22.51 7.29 -15.68
N ALA A 542 22.93 6.35 -16.55
CA ALA A 542 23.84 5.27 -16.20
C ALA A 542 25.33 5.69 -16.17
N ARG A 543 25.66 6.97 -16.46
CA ARG A 543 27.04 7.48 -16.51
C ARG A 543 27.27 8.65 -15.55
N VAL A 544 28.54 8.82 -15.20
CA VAL A 544 29.06 9.98 -14.47
C VAL A 544 29.83 10.87 -15.45
N TYR A 545 29.79 12.17 -15.20
CA TYR A 545 30.43 13.21 -16.00
C TYR A 545 31.18 14.18 -15.06
N PRO A 546 32.16 14.97 -15.54
CA PRO A 546 32.67 16.11 -14.80
C PRO A 546 31.54 17.11 -14.47
N GLY A 547 31.55 17.64 -13.26
CA GLY A 547 30.72 18.76 -12.82
C GLY A 547 31.49 20.08 -12.77
N GLU A 548 30.80 21.16 -12.37
CA GLU A 548 31.38 22.51 -12.24
C GLU A 548 31.72 22.84 -10.77
N SER A 549 31.08 22.17 -9.80
CA SER A 549 31.18 22.45 -8.37
C SER A 549 32.18 21.50 -7.68
N PRO A 550 33.43 21.91 -7.36
CA PRO A 550 34.48 20.99 -6.91
C PRO A 550 34.17 20.30 -5.56
N ASP A 551 33.52 20.99 -4.62
CA ASP A 551 33.22 20.47 -3.28
C ASP A 551 31.88 19.72 -3.18
N ALA A 552 31.17 19.54 -4.30
CA ALA A 552 29.81 19.01 -4.33
C ALA A 552 29.59 17.96 -5.44
N VAL A 553 28.54 17.16 -5.27
CA VAL A 553 27.94 16.35 -6.32
C VAL A 553 26.86 17.16 -7.00
N GLU A 554 26.86 17.18 -8.33
CA GLU A 554 25.79 17.78 -9.14
C GLU A 554 24.82 16.71 -9.62
N VAL A 555 23.61 16.70 -9.07
CA VAL A 555 22.54 15.80 -9.56
C VAL A 555 21.55 16.60 -10.40
N VAL A 556 21.61 16.40 -11.72
CA VAL A 556 20.67 17.00 -12.67
C VAL A 556 19.36 16.23 -12.64
N LEU A 557 18.34 16.80 -12.01
CA LEU A 557 16.96 16.32 -12.10
C LEU A 557 16.45 16.56 -13.54
N ARG A 558 15.66 15.64 -14.10
CA ARG A 558 15.07 15.76 -15.45
C ARG A 558 13.62 15.24 -15.44
N LEU A 559 12.68 16.04 -15.94
CA LEU A 559 11.24 15.81 -15.81
C LEU A 559 10.46 16.20 -17.07
N ARG A 560 9.51 15.36 -17.49
CA ARG A 560 8.56 15.68 -18.57
C ARG A 560 7.14 15.92 -18.01
N PRO A 561 6.32 16.81 -18.60
CA PRO A 561 5.01 17.18 -18.06
C PRO A 561 3.90 16.10 -18.16
N GLY A 562 4.17 14.93 -18.75
CA GLY A 562 3.23 13.80 -18.78
C GLY A 562 1.90 14.07 -19.51
N GLY A 563 1.87 15.04 -20.43
CA GLY A 563 0.66 15.49 -21.11
C GLY A 563 -0.23 16.44 -20.29
N ARG A 564 0.18 16.85 -19.08
CA ARG A 564 -0.44 17.96 -18.35
C ARG A 564 0.01 19.28 -18.98
N SER A 565 -0.86 20.30 -18.96
CA SER A 565 -0.47 21.68 -19.27
C SER A 565 0.49 22.22 -18.21
N VAL A 566 1.40 23.12 -18.61
CA VAL A 566 2.34 23.82 -17.72
C VAL A 566 2.22 25.34 -17.94
N PRO A 567 1.22 26.02 -17.34
CA PRO A 567 1.00 27.46 -17.59
C PRO A 567 2.04 28.42 -16.99
N ARG A 568 2.94 27.96 -16.11
CA ARG A 568 4.02 28.77 -15.52
C ARG A 568 5.37 28.06 -15.49
N GLY A 569 5.38 26.78 -15.12
CA GLY A 569 6.61 26.00 -15.00
C GLY A 569 6.43 24.72 -14.19
N LEU A 570 7.42 23.83 -14.29
CA LEU A 570 7.59 22.69 -13.39
C LEU A 570 8.58 23.07 -12.30
N PHE A 571 8.38 22.55 -11.08
CA PHE A 571 9.15 22.91 -9.90
C PHE A 571 9.46 21.66 -9.06
N VAL A 572 10.59 21.65 -8.34
CA VAL A 572 10.92 20.63 -7.34
C VAL A 572 10.75 21.20 -5.93
N VAL A 573 10.32 20.36 -4.98
CA VAL A 573 10.34 20.67 -3.56
C VAL A 573 10.71 19.44 -2.72
N GLY A 574 11.76 19.60 -1.90
CA GLY A 574 12.24 18.65 -0.90
C GLY A 574 12.69 19.39 0.36
N ALA A 575 13.15 18.66 1.38
CA ALA A 575 13.56 19.30 2.63
C ALA A 575 14.97 19.93 2.56
N HIS A 576 15.84 19.45 1.67
CA HIS A 576 17.16 20.03 1.44
C HIS A 576 17.07 21.43 0.78
N PRO A 577 17.95 22.41 1.14
CA PRO A 577 17.90 23.76 0.57
C PRO A 577 18.03 23.82 -0.96
N ALA A 578 18.89 22.99 -1.57
CA ALA A 578 19.02 22.88 -3.03
C ALA A 578 17.76 22.35 -3.75
N LEU A 579 16.78 21.87 -2.98
CA LEU A 579 15.45 21.43 -3.40
C LEU A 579 14.35 22.34 -2.81
N GLY A 580 14.67 23.60 -2.48
CA GLY A 580 13.71 24.63 -2.06
C GLY A 580 13.40 24.69 -0.57
N GLY A 581 13.89 23.76 0.26
CA GLY A 581 13.77 23.83 1.71
C GLY A 581 12.33 23.83 2.23
N LEU A 582 11.50 22.90 1.74
CA LEU A 582 10.06 22.78 1.99
C LEU A 582 9.19 23.96 1.50
N VAL A 583 9.73 24.90 0.70
CA VAL A 583 8.93 25.93 0.01
C VAL A 583 8.51 25.41 -1.37
N PRO A 584 7.24 25.01 -1.58
CA PRO A 584 6.76 24.51 -2.87
C PRO A 584 6.69 25.62 -3.93
N ASN A 585 6.76 25.23 -5.21
CA ASN A 585 6.77 26.14 -6.36
C ASN A 585 7.83 27.26 -6.30
N ARG A 586 8.99 27.00 -5.63
CA ARG A 586 10.12 27.94 -5.52
C ARG A 586 11.27 27.61 -6.48
N VAL A 587 11.74 26.36 -6.47
CA VAL A 587 12.84 25.91 -7.34
C VAL A 587 12.25 25.43 -8.67
N ALA A 588 12.25 26.32 -9.66
CA ALA A 588 11.80 26.02 -11.01
C ALA A 588 12.82 25.15 -11.76
N LEU A 589 12.30 24.21 -12.55
CA LEU A 589 13.05 23.50 -13.58
C LEU A 589 13.04 24.32 -14.89
N ARG A 590 13.95 24.02 -15.81
CA ARG A 590 14.17 24.77 -17.07
C ARG A 590 14.21 23.88 -18.31
N ASP A 591 13.81 24.45 -19.44
CA ASP A 591 13.76 23.88 -20.80
C ASP A 591 14.33 24.97 -21.76
N ASP A 592 15.45 25.58 -21.33
CA ASP A 592 16.06 26.82 -21.86
C ASP A 592 17.58 26.73 -22.12
N GLY A 593 18.15 25.52 -22.03
CA GLY A 593 19.58 25.23 -22.22
C GLY A 593 20.47 25.59 -21.01
N ARG A 594 19.90 25.76 -19.82
CA ARG A 594 20.60 26.16 -18.59
C ARG A 594 20.21 25.26 -17.40
N GLU A 595 20.95 25.37 -16.29
CA GLU A 595 20.77 24.54 -15.07
C GLU A 595 20.60 23.04 -15.39
N GLY A 596 21.56 22.52 -16.17
CA GLY A 596 21.65 21.11 -16.54
C GLY A 596 20.76 20.68 -17.70
N ASP A 597 20.00 21.60 -18.31
CA ASP A 597 19.28 21.30 -19.55
C ASP A 597 20.29 21.09 -20.68
N GLU A 598 20.05 20.03 -21.44
CA GLU A 598 20.92 19.55 -22.50
C GLU A 598 20.46 20.04 -23.88
N ARG A 599 19.18 20.42 -24.02
CA ARG A 599 18.61 20.98 -25.26
C ARG A 599 17.30 21.73 -25.00
N ALA A 600 17.41 23.07 -25.01
CA ALA A 600 16.29 23.99 -24.93
C ALA A 600 15.13 23.65 -25.88
N GLY A 601 13.90 23.63 -25.35
CA GLY A 601 12.66 23.49 -26.10
C GLY A 601 12.28 22.05 -26.48
N ASP A 602 12.84 21.03 -25.82
CA ASP A 602 12.58 19.62 -26.12
C ASP A 602 11.50 18.96 -25.24
N GLY A 603 11.08 19.65 -24.17
CA GLY A 603 10.07 19.17 -23.23
C GLY A 603 10.62 18.30 -22.09
N VAL A 604 11.94 18.27 -21.87
CA VAL A 604 12.61 17.74 -20.67
C VAL A 604 13.11 18.90 -19.82
N TRP A 605 12.41 19.15 -18.72
CA TRP A 605 12.69 20.23 -17.80
C TRP A 605 13.72 19.77 -16.76
N SER A 606 14.76 20.55 -16.47
CA SER A 606 15.84 20.16 -15.56
C SER A 606 16.15 21.14 -14.43
N HIS A 607 16.89 20.68 -13.42
CA HIS A 607 17.50 21.51 -12.37
C HIS A 607 18.74 20.83 -11.80
N VAL A 608 19.82 21.59 -11.54
CA VAL A 608 21.05 21.07 -10.91
C VAL A 608 20.94 21.17 -9.39
N ALA A 609 20.64 20.05 -8.75
CA ALA A 609 20.77 19.92 -7.30
C ALA A 609 22.26 19.73 -6.94
N ARG A 610 22.91 20.81 -6.48
CA ARG A 610 24.26 20.78 -5.89
C ARG A 610 24.14 20.28 -4.44
N LEU A 611 24.76 19.15 -4.12
CA LEU A 611 24.60 18.42 -2.86
C LEU A 611 25.97 17.95 -2.31
N PRO A 612 26.16 17.87 -0.98
CA PRO A 612 27.31 17.16 -0.41
C PRO A 612 27.36 15.68 -0.87
N PRO A 613 28.55 15.08 -1.10
CA PRO A 613 28.67 13.65 -1.41
C PRO A 613 27.95 12.74 -0.41
N GLY A 614 27.30 11.69 -0.90
CA GLY A 614 26.52 10.75 -0.08
C GLY A 614 25.17 11.28 0.44
N THR A 615 24.79 12.53 0.15
CA THR A 615 23.49 13.08 0.53
C THR A 615 22.33 12.24 -0.01
N ARG A 616 21.46 11.79 0.89
CA ARG A 616 20.15 11.20 0.59
C ARG A 616 19.07 12.23 0.90
N ALA A 617 18.13 12.45 -0.02
CA ALA A 617 17.06 13.43 0.15
C ALA A 617 15.71 12.95 -0.40
N ALA A 618 14.61 13.43 0.19
CA ALA A 618 13.24 13.16 -0.24
C ALA A 618 12.59 14.41 -0.88
N TYR A 619 11.90 14.22 -2.00
CA TYR A 619 11.27 15.31 -2.76
C TYR A 619 9.98 14.91 -3.49
N VAL A 620 9.25 15.91 -3.98
CA VAL A 620 8.17 15.79 -4.97
C VAL A 620 8.28 16.92 -5.99
N TYR A 621 7.60 16.79 -7.13
CA TYR A 621 7.43 17.92 -8.05
C TYR A 621 6.12 18.67 -7.81
N THR A 622 6.07 19.90 -8.31
CA THR A 622 4.87 20.74 -8.39
C THR A 622 4.79 21.40 -9.77
N ASN A 623 3.58 21.70 -10.25
CA ASN A 623 3.33 22.27 -11.58
C ASN A 623 2.49 23.54 -11.44
N SER A 624 3.10 24.68 -11.81
CA SER A 624 2.45 25.97 -12.02
C SER A 624 1.62 26.54 -10.86
N GLY A 625 1.85 26.04 -9.63
CA GLY A 625 1.27 26.60 -8.42
C GLY A 625 1.85 27.99 -8.09
N ARG A 626 1.56 28.49 -6.89
CA ARG A 626 2.16 29.72 -6.34
C ARG A 626 3.26 29.36 -5.35
N GLU A 627 4.33 30.16 -5.32
CA GLU A 627 5.42 29.97 -4.36
C GLU A 627 4.88 29.93 -2.91
N GLY A 628 5.40 29.00 -2.10
CA GLY A 628 4.94 28.78 -0.73
C GLY A 628 3.55 28.13 -0.61
N ARG A 629 2.89 27.80 -1.72
CA ARG A 629 1.58 27.13 -1.74
C ARG A 629 1.72 25.70 -2.28
N TRP A 630 1.14 24.75 -1.55
CA TRP A 630 1.04 23.33 -1.94
C TRP A 630 -0.06 23.15 -3.01
N GLU A 631 0.24 23.67 -4.20
CA GLU A 631 -0.64 23.76 -5.37
C GLU A 631 0.02 23.05 -6.57
N GLY A 632 -0.76 22.27 -7.32
CA GLY A 632 -0.31 21.55 -8.52
C GLY A 632 0.60 20.36 -8.22
N LEU A 633 0.17 19.46 -7.35
CA LEU A 633 1.00 18.40 -6.75
C LEU A 633 1.19 17.20 -7.70
N ASP A 634 2.43 16.69 -7.81
CA ASP A 634 2.83 15.54 -8.64
C ASP A 634 2.17 14.22 -8.24
N LEU A 635 2.52 13.70 -7.05
CA LEU A 635 2.03 12.44 -6.48
C LEU A 635 2.03 12.61 -4.94
N PRO A 636 1.22 11.86 -4.17
CA PRO A 636 1.37 11.78 -2.72
C PRO A 636 2.55 10.86 -2.32
N ALA A 637 3.10 10.13 -3.29
CA ALA A 637 4.34 9.38 -3.21
C ALA A 637 5.54 10.33 -3.22
N LEU A 638 6.55 10.04 -2.39
CA LEU A 638 7.81 10.78 -2.39
C LEU A 638 8.81 10.13 -3.34
N ARG A 639 9.62 10.94 -4.01
CA ARG A 639 10.76 10.52 -4.82
C ARG A 639 12.05 10.62 -4.00
N GLY A 640 12.96 9.69 -4.21
CA GLY A 640 14.26 9.65 -3.55
C GLY A 640 15.37 10.21 -4.44
N LEU A 641 16.29 10.96 -3.85
CA LEU A 641 17.52 11.46 -4.47
C LEU A 641 18.72 10.91 -3.69
N ARG A 642 19.77 10.50 -4.40
CA ARG A 642 21.05 10.10 -3.80
C ARG A 642 22.23 10.74 -4.55
N ALA A 643 23.12 11.39 -3.82
CA ALA A 643 24.38 11.96 -4.31
C ALA A 643 25.52 10.91 -4.27
N ASP A 644 25.28 9.73 -4.87
CA ASP A 644 26.19 8.57 -4.84
C ASP A 644 27.38 8.71 -5.83
N ALA A 645 28.00 9.89 -5.88
CA ALA A 645 29.12 10.25 -6.76
C ALA A 645 30.22 11.00 -5.97
N GLY A 646 31.38 11.19 -6.60
CA GLY A 646 32.49 11.95 -6.02
C GLY A 646 32.26 13.47 -6.03
N PRO A 647 32.97 14.22 -5.17
CA PRO A 647 33.01 15.68 -5.24
C PRO A 647 33.59 16.11 -6.61
N GLY A 648 32.99 17.12 -7.24
CA GLY A 648 33.32 17.54 -8.60
C GLY A 648 32.70 16.69 -9.71
N GLU A 649 31.86 15.69 -9.38
CA GLU A 649 31.15 14.86 -10.36
C GLU A 649 29.69 15.29 -10.57
N ARG A 650 29.24 15.18 -11.83
CA ARG A 650 27.86 15.38 -12.28
C ARG A 650 27.21 14.04 -12.67
N ARG A 651 26.02 13.77 -12.13
CA ARG A 651 25.12 12.70 -12.57
C ARG A 651 23.81 13.27 -13.09
N TYR A 652 23.25 12.61 -14.10
CA TYR A 652 21.91 12.91 -14.59
C TYR A 652 20.93 11.91 -13.99
N ALA A 653 19.84 12.39 -13.40
CA ALA A 653 18.73 11.53 -13.01
C ALA A 653 18.00 11.01 -14.27
N PRO A 654 17.39 9.82 -14.25
CA PRO A 654 16.55 9.34 -15.36
C PRO A 654 15.47 10.36 -15.72
N VAL A 655 15.10 10.47 -17.00
CA VAL A 655 14.09 11.43 -17.47
C VAL A 655 12.70 11.03 -16.97
N GLU A 656 12.28 11.60 -15.84
CA GLU A 656 11.02 11.27 -15.15
C GLU A 656 9.79 11.87 -15.85
N THR A 657 8.60 11.57 -15.33
CA THR A 657 7.33 12.07 -15.86
C THR A 657 6.41 12.50 -14.72
N PHE A 658 5.91 13.73 -14.81
CA PHE A 658 4.98 14.31 -13.85
C PHE A 658 3.67 13.53 -13.84
N GLY A 659 3.22 13.12 -12.66
CA GLY A 659 2.08 12.24 -12.45
C GLY A 659 2.35 10.75 -12.71
N ALA A 660 3.61 10.32 -12.82
CA ALA A 660 3.95 8.91 -13.00
C ALA A 660 5.23 8.46 -12.26
N ILE A 661 5.26 7.18 -11.90
CA ILE A 661 6.45 6.43 -11.48
C ILE A 661 6.65 5.30 -12.49
N GLY A 662 7.87 5.13 -13.01
CA GLY A 662 8.15 4.16 -14.08
C GLY A 662 7.74 2.72 -13.71
N LEU A 663 6.84 2.12 -14.50
CA LEU A 663 6.24 0.78 -14.27
C LEU A 663 5.47 0.60 -12.94
N GLN A 664 5.18 1.68 -12.23
CA GLN A 664 4.47 1.68 -10.95
C GLN A 664 3.12 2.38 -11.03
N ALA A 665 2.22 2.01 -10.12
CA ALA A 665 0.95 2.70 -9.87
C ALA A 665 1.03 3.52 -8.56
N ASP A 666 1.73 3.00 -7.56
CA ASP A 666 2.05 3.69 -6.30
C ASP A 666 3.46 3.24 -5.82
N PRO A 667 3.96 3.67 -4.63
CA PRO A 667 5.28 3.26 -4.13
C PRO A 667 5.48 1.74 -3.92
N TRP A 668 4.39 0.97 -3.83
CA TRP A 668 4.38 -0.43 -3.41
C TRP A 668 3.91 -1.37 -4.53
N HIS A 669 3.07 -0.88 -5.45
CA HIS A 669 2.43 -1.68 -6.50
C HIS A 669 2.88 -1.27 -7.90
N THR A 670 3.17 -2.28 -8.72
CA THR A 670 3.38 -2.08 -10.15
C THR A 670 2.06 -1.69 -10.87
N ASN A 671 2.16 -1.08 -12.05
CA ASN A 671 0.98 -0.81 -12.89
C ASN A 671 0.72 -1.94 -13.89
N ALA A 672 -0.34 -1.80 -14.71
CA ALA A 672 -0.77 -2.82 -15.67
C ALA A 672 0.33 -3.25 -16.68
N ALA A 673 1.29 -2.36 -17.00
CA ALA A 673 2.40 -2.71 -17.87
C ALA A 673 3.39 -3.65 -17.18
N GLY A 674 3.66 -3.45 -15.88
CA GLY A 674 4.55 -4.31 -15.10
C GLY A 674 3.89 -5.58 -14.57
N TYR A 675 2.59 -5.58 -14.24
CA TYR A 675 1.84 -6.82 -14.01
C TYR A 675 1.85 -7.76 -15.23
N ARG A 676 1.86 -7.20 -16.45
CA ARG A 676 2.07 -7.98 -17.69
C ARG A 676 3.48 -8.56 -17.80
N LEU A 677 4.52 -7.85 -17.35
CA LEU A 677 5.90 -8.37 -17.32
C LEU A 677 6.05 -9.51 -16.30
N ILE A 678 5.45 -9.35 -15.11
CA ILE A 678 5.40 -10.40 -14.08
C ILE A 678 4.66 -11.63 -14.62
N ALA A 679 3.50 -11.44 -15.26
CA ALA A 679 2.75 -12.55 -15.87
C ALA A 679 3.57 -13.30 -16.93
N ALA A 680 4.37 -12.61 -17.75
CA ALA A 680 5.25 -13.24 -18.72
C ALA A 680 6.43 -13.98 -18.04
N ALA A 681 7.04 -13.41 -17.01
CA ALA A 681 8.12 -14.06 -16.27
C ALA A 681 7.64 -15.29 -15.48
N VAL A 682 6.44 -15.22 -14.89
CA VAL A 682 5.76 -16.37 -14.27
C VAL A 682 5.40 -17.43 -15.31
N LEU A 683 4.99 -17.05 -16.53
CA LEU A 683 4.75 -18.01 -17.61
C LEU A 683 6.03 -18.79 -17.98
N GLU A 684 7.16 -18.14 -18.23
CA GLU A 684 8.40 -18.87 -18.54
C GLU A 684 8.88 -19.72 -17.34
N ALA A 685 8.65 -19.27 -16.10
CA ALA A 685 8.92 -20.08 -14.91
C ALA A 685 8.05 -21.35 -14.85
N ILE A 686 6.75 -21.26 -15.15
CA ILE A 686 5.86 -22.42 -15.25
C ILE A 686 6.28 -23.36 -16.40
N LEU A 687 6.72 -22.81 -17.53
CA LEU A 687 7.22 -23.59 -18.68
C LEU A 687 8.62 -24.19 -18.47
N SER A 688 9.30 -23.86 -17.38
CA SER A 688 10.56 -24.50 -16.97
C SER A 688 10.36 -25.78 -16.13
N ASP A 689 9.12 -26.10 -15.77
CA ASP A 689 8.76 -27.34 -15.07
C ASP A 689 8.38 -28.44 -16.07
N ASP A 690 9.18 -29.51 -16.11
CA ASP A 690 9.03 -30.63 -17.05
C ASP A 690 7.78 -31.50 -16.81
N ALA A 691 7.12 -31.40 -15.64
CA ALA A 691 5.84 -32.08 -15.39
C ALA A 691 4.64 -31.23 -15.86
N VAL A 692 4.77 -29.89 -15.82
CA VAL A 692 3.72 -28.97 -16.29
C VAL A 692 3.75 -28.77 -17.80
N ARG A 693 4.94 -28.58 -18.38
CA ARG A 693 5.12 -28.22 -19.80
C ARG A 693 4.44 -29.19 -20.79
N PRO A 694 4.50 -30.54 -20.63
CA PRO A 694 3.83 -31.46 -21.56
C PRO A 694 2.32 -31.22 -21.60
N ARG A 695 1.67 -30.99 -20.46
CA ARG A 695 0.21 -30.79 -20.32
C ARG A 695 -0.32 -29.53 -21.02
N LEU A 696 0.57 -28.60 -21.38
CA LEU A 696 0.23 -27.42 -22.20
C LEU A 696 0.48 -27.63 -23.70
N VAL A 697 1.23 -28.67 -24.09
CA VAL A 697 1.67 -28.92 -25.47
C VAL A 697 0.92 -30.08 -26.11
N THR A 698 0.57 -31.12 -25.34
CA THR A 698 -0.14 -32.30 -25.86
C THR A 698 -1.62 -32.01 -26.09
N SER A 699 -1.95 -31.47 -27.26
CA SER A 699 -3.33 -31.39 -27.77
C SER A 699 -3.35 -31.63 -29.28
N VAL A 700 -4.13 -32.65 -29.70
CA VAL A 700 -4.57 -32.94 -31.08
C VAL A 700 -3.55 -33.54 -32.11
N SER A 701 -2.24 -33.67 -31.84
CA SER A 701 -1.33 -34.39 -32.77
C SER A 701 -1.35 -35.93 -32.60
N ASP A 702 -1.09 -36.43 -31.39
CA ASP A 702 -0.60 -37.80 -31.22
C ASP A 702 -1.74 -38.85 -31.07
N LEU A 703 -2.96 -38.40 -30.79
CA LEU A 703 -4.15 -39.25 -30.62
C LEU A 703 -4.79 -39.75 -31.93
N ARG A 704 -4.12 -39.57 -33.08
CA ARG A 704 -4.53 -40.16 -34.37
C ARG A 704 -3.72 -41.39 -34.79
N GLY A 705 -2.88 -41.92 -33.89
CA GLY A 705 -2.01 -43.07 -34.15
C GLY A 705 -2.59 -44.46 -33.83
N GLY A 706 -3.89 -44.62 -33.55
CA GLY A 706 -4.38 -45.85 -32.90
C GLY A 706 -5.84 -46.26 -33.12
N SER A 707 -6.23 -46.58 -34.36
CA SER A 707 -7.23 -47.64 -34.65
C SER A 707 -7.40 -47.88 -36.16
N ALA A 708 -6.72 -48.91 -36.69
CA ALA A 708 -6.95 -49.45 -38.03
C ALA A 708 -6.51 -50.93 -38.06
N GLY A 709 -7.37 -51.82 -37.56
CA GLY A 709 -7.15 -53.27 -37.57
C GLY A 709 -8.10 -53.96 -38.55
N SER A 710 -7.62 -55.03 -39.19
CA SER A 710 -8.33 -55.92 -40.14
C SER A 710 -8.77 -55.29 -41.48
N GLY A 711 -8.64 -56.07 -42.57
CA GLY A 711 -9.00 -55.67 -43.94
C GLY A 711 -8.11 -56.35 -44.98
N SER A 712 -8.43 -57.60 -45.34
CA SER A 712 -7.64 -58.43 -46.26
C SER A 712 -8.09 -58.28 -47.73
N ALA A 713 -7.15 -58.18 -48.67
CA ALA A 713 -7.09 -58.99 -49.90
C ALA A 713 -5.84 -58.67 -50.74
N SER A 714 -5.24 -59.73 -51.31
CA SER A 714 -4.33 -59.73 -52.46
C SER A 714 -5.13 -60.02 -53.74
N PRO A 715 -4.57 -59.94 -54.97
CA PRO A 715 -3.16 -59.79 -55.35
C PRO A 715 -2.73 -58.37 -55.75
#